data_AF-A0A9W8ZJ48-F1
#
_entry.id   AF-A0A9W8ZJ48-F1
#
_cell.length_a   1.000
_cell.length_b   1.000
_cell.length_c   1.000
_cell.angle_alpha   90.00
_cell.angle_beta   90.00
_cell.angle_gamma   90.00
#
_symmetry.space_group_name_H-M   'P 1'
#
loop_
_entity.id
_entity.type
_entity.pdbx_description
1 polymer ?
#
loop_
_entity_poly.entity_id
_entity_poly.type
_entity_poly.pdbx_seq_one_letter_code
_entity_poly.pdbx_strand_id
1 'polypeptide(L)'
;MLSSRLSRTFAPRVASAARRTPISARPFSSTFARYEEEKVKGSVIGIDLGTTNSAVAVMEGKVPRIIENSEGGRTTPSVVGFTKEGERLVGIAAKRQAVVNPENTLFATKRLIGRKFTDSEVQKDIQQVPYKIVQHTNGDAWLEAQGQKYSPSQVGGFVLGKMKETAESYMGKNVKNAVVTVPAYFNDSQRQATKDAGQIAGLNVLRVVNEPTAAALAYGLDKATDNVVAVYDLGGGTFDISILEIQNGVFEVKSTNGDTHLGGEDFDITLVRHLVQQFKKEQNIDLNNDRMAIQRIREAAEKAKIELSSSSQTDINLPFITADASGPKHINQKLTRAQLEKMMDPLISKTIEPVRKALKDANLSAKEISEVILVGGMTRMPKVTESVKSIFGRDPAKSVNPDEAVAIGAAIQGAVLAGEVTDLLLLDVTPLSLGIETLGGVFTRLINRNTTIPTKKSQVFSTAADFQSAVEIKVYQGERELVRDNKLLGNFQLVGIPPAHRGVPQVEVTFDIDADSIVHVHAKDKSTNKDQSITIASGSGLSDSEIESMVQDSERYAEQDKERKNAIEAANRADSVVNDTEKALKEFEDRLDKTEAEKIKEKITAMREFIAQSQSGEGTATAAEIKEKTDELQNASLSLFDQMHKARNESQNQGEQQQQQPEGEGEKKQ
;
A
#
# COMPACT_ATOMS: atom_id res chain seq x y z
N MET A 1 -34.38 -48.58 85.74
CA MET A 1 -34.64 -49.96 85.27
C MET A 1 -34.78 -49.87 83.75
N LEU A 2 -33.78 -50.31 82.96
CA LEU A 2 -33.74 -51.64 82.31
C LEU A 2 -35.06 -51.96 81.60
N SER A 3 -35.15 -52.34 80.33
CA SER A 3 -34.17 -52.64 79.29
C SER A 3 -34.93 -52.87 77.97
N SER A 4 -34.25 -52.59 76.86
CA SER A 4 -34.43 -53.04 75.47
C SER A 4 -35.06 -54.43 75.21
N ARG A 5 -35.66 -54.59 74.01
CA ARG A 5 -35.25 -55.61 73.02
C ARG A 5 -35.79 -55.35 71.60
N LEU A 6 -34.89 -55.56 70.63
CA LEU A 6 -35.02 -55.59 69.16
C LEU A 6 -35.99 -56.71 68.69
N SER A 7 -36.64 -56.77 67.52
CA SER A 7 -36.26 -56.64 66.09
C SER A 7 -37.57 -56.87 65.28
N ARG A 8 -37.86 -56.40 64.05
CA ARG A 8 -37.26 -56.65 62.72
C ARG A 8 -37.93 -55.72 61.67
N THR A 9 -37.11 -55.16 60.78
CA THR A 9 -37.30 -54.81 59.35
C THR A 9 -38.70 -54.61 58.74
N PHE A 10 -38.92 -53.46 58.11
CA PHE A 10 -39.21 -53.31 56.66
C PHE A 10 -38.98 -51.83 56.25
N ALA A 11 -38.31 -51.62 55.10
CA ALA A 11 -38.02 -50.30 54.52
C ALA A 11 -39.30 -49.58 54.03
N PRO A 12 -39.32 -48.23 53.97
CA PRO A 12 -39.14 -47.59 52.67
C PRO A 12 -38.38 -46.23 52.68
N ARG A 13 -38.01 -45.82 51.46
CA ARG A 13 -37.28 -44.61 51.06
C ARG A 13 -37.71 -43.32 51.78
N VAL A 14 -36.72 -42.62 52.32
CA VAL A 14 -36.82 -41.27 52.89
C VAL A 14 -36.70 -40.22 51.79
N ALA A 15 -37.74 -39.42 51.61
CA ALA A 15 -37.65 -38.10 50.99
C ALA A 15 -37.42 -37.09 52.12
N SER A 16 -36.23 -36.48 52.20
CA SER A 16 -35.94 -35.44 53.18
C SER A 16 -36.14 -34.05 52.58
N ALA A 17 -36.83 -33.22 53.36
CA ALA A 17 -37.18 -31.84 53.08
C ALA A 17 -35.98 -30.91 53.28
N ALA A 18 -35.92 -29.81 52.51
CA ALA A 18 -35.20 -28.61 52.93
C ALA A 18 -35.80 -27.33 52.33
N ARG A 19 -36.38 -26.52 53.22
CA ARG A 19 -36.40 -25.05 53.32
C ARG A 19 -36.61 -24.21 52.05
N ARG A 20 -37.78 -23.57 52.01
CA ARG A 20 -38.10 -22.40 51.18
C ARG A 20 -37.22 -21.19 51.54
N THR A 21 -36.53 -20.65 50.55
CA THR A 21 -36.01 -19.28 50.50
C THR A 21 -36.68 -18.57 49.31
N PRO A 22 -36.89 -17.25 49.36
CA PRO A 22 -37.70 -16.55 48.35
C PRO A 22 -36.90 -16.37 47.06
N ILE A 23 -37.46 -16.84 45.94
CA ILE A 23 -36.90 -16.61 44.62
C ILE A 23 -37.20 -15.16 44.22
N SER A 24 -36.20 -14.30 44.37
CA SER A 24 -36.14 -13.00 43.68
C SER A 24 -36.05 -13.25 42.19
N ALA A 25 -37.08 -12.82 41.44
CA ALA A 25 -37.07 -12.83 39.99
C ALA A 25 -35.87 -12.01 39.47
N ARG A 26 -34.91 -12.68 38.83
CA ARG A 26 -33.90 -12.01 38.00
C ARG A 26 -34.54 -11.70 36.66
N PRO A 27 -34.46 -10.45 36.14
CA PRO A 27 -34.84 -10.19 34.76
C PRO A 27 -33.87 -10.96 33.85
N PHE A 28 -34.41 -11.60 32.83
CA PHE A 28 -33.63 -12.17 31.73
C PHE A 28 -32.85 -11.04 31.07
N SER A 29 -31.59 -10.89 31.48
CA SER A 29 -30.60 -10.12 30.73
C SER A 29 -30.33 -10.91 29.45
N SER A 30 -30.82 -10.40 28.32
CA SER A 30 -30.33 -10.79 27.00
C SER A 30 -28.82 -10.62 26.99
N THR A 31 -28.07 -11.72 26.99
CA THR A 31 -26.63 -11.72 26.77
C THR A 31 -26.35 -11.34 25.32
N PHE A 32 -26.43 -10.04 25.03
CA PHE A 32 -25.60 -9.44 24.02
C PHE A 32 -24.21 -9.32 24.65
N ALA A 33 -23.35 -10.30 24.38
CA ALA A 33 -21.93 -10.04 24.43
C ALA A 33 -21.67 -8.97 23.37
N ARG A 34 -21.58 -7.70 23.79
CA ARG A 34 -20.80 -6.73 23.03
C ARG A 34 -19.43 -7.38 22.89
N TYR A 35 -18.98 -7.60 21.66
CA TYR A 35 -17.55 -7.72 21.40
C TYR A 35 -16.92 -6.46 22.00
N GLU A 36 -16.37 -6.54 23.21
CA GLU A 36 -15.34 -5.59 23.62
C GLU A 36 -14.16 -5.92 22.69
N GLU A 37 -14.06 -5.19 21.58
CA GLU A 37 -12.83 -5.16 20.80
C GLU A 37 -11.69 -4.84 21.77
N GLU A 38 -10.67 -5.70 21.83
CA GLU A 38 -9.45 -5.40 22.58
C GLU A 38 -8.98 -4.00 22.16
N LYS A 39 -8.88 -3.07 23.11
CA LYS A 39 -8.35 -1.73 22.83
C LYS A 39 -7.04 -1.87 22.08
N VAL A 40 -6.96 -1.28 20.90
CA VAL A 40 -5.76 -1.28 20.06
C VAL A 40 -4.58 -0.79 20.90
N LYS A 41 -3.59 -1.67 21.12
CA LYS A 41 -2.37 -1.33 21.87
C LYS A 41 -1.27 -0.92 20.90
N GLY A 42 -0.70 0.27 21.14
CA GLY A 42 0.40 0.81 20.34
C GLY A 42 -0.08 1.73 19.21
N SER A 43 0.86 2.47 18.62
CA SER A 43 0.54 3.46 17.58
C SER A 43 0.02 2.79 16.31
N VAL A 44 -0.96 3.45 15.68
CA VAL A 44 -1.53 3.05 14.39
C VAL A 44 -1.02 4.02 13.33
N ILE A 45 -0.39 3.51 12.28
CA ILE A 45 0.06 4.32 11.15
C ILE A 45 -0.97 4.27 10.01
N GLY A 46 -1.12 5.36 9.27
CA GLY A 46 -1.93 5.41 8.06
C GLY A 46 -1.04 5.27 6.84
N ILE A 47 -1.29 4.27 5.99
CA ILE A 47 -0.51 4.04 4.78
C ILE A 47 -1.42 4.18 3.56
N ASP A 48 -1.06 5.12 2.68
CA ASP A 48 -1.53 5.10 1.31
C ASP A 48 -0.65 4.17 0.48
N LEU A 49 -1.20 3.02 0.07
CA LEU A 49 -0.50 2.06 -0.79
C LEU A 49 -0.87 2.33 -2.24
N GLY A 50 -0.33 3.35 -2.90
CA GLY A 50 -0.76 3.70 -4.26
C GLY A 50 -0.13 2.84 -5.37
N THR A 51 -0.69 2.92 -6.58
CA THR A 51 -0.18 2.19 -7.76
C THR A 51 1.23 2.66 -8.18
N THR A 52 1.49 3.96 -8.09
CA THR A 52 2.76 4.57 -8.53
C THR A 52 3.61 5.04 -7.35
N ASN A 53 2.97 5.63 -6.34
CA ASN A 53 3.63 6.10 -5.13
C ASN A 53 2.80 5.69 -3.92
N SER A 54 3.49 5.45 -2.81
CA SER A 54 2.91 5.22 -1.49
C SER A 54 3.34 6.32 -0.53
N ALA A 55 2.54 6.59 0.49
CA ALA A 55 2.84 7.55 1.53
C ALA A 55 2.44 7.00 2.90
N VAL A 56 3.12 7.46 3.95
CA VAL A 56 2.82 7.06 5.32
C VAL A 56 2.66 8.29 6.21
N ALA A 57 1.60 8.29 7.01
CA ALA A 57 1.29 9.32 7.99
C ALA A 57 1.08 8.71 9.38
N VAL A 58 1.27 9.54 10.39
CA VAL A 58 1.02 9.22 11.80
C VAL A 58 0.23 10.35 12.45
N MET A 59 -0.40 10.06 13.59
CA MET A 59 -0.99 11.09 14.44
C MET A 59 0.01 11.55 15.50
N GLU A 60 0.25 12.86 15.57
CA GLU A 60 0.97 13.51 16.65
C GLU A 60 -0.03 14.27 17.53
N GLY A 61 -0.57 13.57 18.53
CA GLY A 61 -1.72 14.06 19.27
C GLY A 61 -2.94 14.16 18.36
N LYS A 62 -3.42 15.38 18.09
CA LYS A 62 -4.58 15.62 17.20
C LYS A 62 -4.18 16.01 15.78
N VAL A 63 -2.89 16.18 15.49
CA VAL A 63 -2.41 16.66 14.19
C VAL A 63 -1.89 15.48 13.38
N PRO A 64 -2.45 15.18 12.20
CA PRO A 64 -1.88 14.19 11.31
C PRO A 64 -0.60 14.75 10.65
N ARG A 65 0.43 13.91 10.51
CA ARG A 65 1.70 14.28 9.90
C ARG A 65 2.16 13.19 8.92
N ILE A 66 2.47 13.60 7.70
CA ILE A 66 3.18 12.78 6.70
C ILE A 66 4.67 12.70 7.05
N ILE A 67 5.21 11.49 6.94
CA ILE A 67 6.59 11.18 7.29
C ILE A 67 7.45 11.11 6.03
N GLU A 68 8.63 11.71 6.10
CA GLU A 68 9.65 11.62 5.06
C GLU A 68 10.38 10.27 5.14
N ASN A 69 10.61 9.64 4.00
CA ASN A 69 11.43 8.44 3.91
C ASN A 69 12.93 8.75 4.10
N SER A 70 13.76 7.71 4.14
CA SER A 70 15.21 7.82 4.28
C SER A 70 15.88 8.64 3.17
N GLU A 71 15.21 8.84 2.04
CA GLU A 71 15.70 9.62 0.90
C GLU A 71 15.16 11.07 0.89
N GLY A 72 14.45 11.50 1.95
CA GLY A 72 13.89 12.84 2.11
C GLY A 72 12.60 13.08 1.31
N GLY A 73 12.02 12.04 0.72
CA GLY A 73 10.76 12.10 0.00
C GLY A 73 9.55 11.88 0.91
N ARG A 74 8.50 12.68 0.73
CA ARG A 74 7.21 12.52 1.44
C ARG A 74 6.32 11.42 0.85
N THR A 75 6.71 10.93 -0.32
CA THR A 75 6.12 9.78 -1.01
C THR A 75 7.24 8.86 -1.48
N THR A 76 6.97 7.57 -1.55
CA THR A 76 7.91 6.55 -2.00
C THR A 76 7.37 5.85 -3.24
N PRO A 77 8.14 5.72 -4.33
CA PRO A 77 7.68 4.97 -5.51
C PRO A 77 7.27 3.53 -5.14
N SER A 78 6.12 3.08 -5.63
CA SER A 78 5.63 1.70 -5.47
C SER A 78 6.32 0.78 -6.46
N VAL A 79 7.65 0.71 -6.36
CA VAL A 79 8.55 -0.01 -7.26
C VAL A 79 9.45 -0.92 -6.44
N VAL A 80 9.57 -2.17 -6.87
CA VAL A 80 10.44 -3.18 -6.27
C VAL A 80 11.38 -3.72 -7.34
N GLY A 81 12.68 -3.72 -7.09
CA GLY A 81 13.70 -4.24 -8.00
C GLY A 81 14.50 -5.36 -7.36
N PHE A 82 14.90 -6.35 -8.15
CA PHE A 82 15.81 -7.41 -7.70
C PHE A 82 17.11 -7.33 -8.49
N THR A 83 18.21 -7.10 -7.78
CA THR A 83 19.55 -7.04 -8.40
C THR A 83 19.98 -8.45 -8.85
N LYS A 84 21.09 -8.53 -9.58
CA LYS A 84 21.63 -9.83 -10.04
C LYS A 84 22.16 -10.67 -8.88
N GLU A 85 22.56 -10.00 -7.81
CA GLU A 85 23.09 -10.57 -6.58
C GLU A 85 21.98 -11.03 -5.63
N GLY A 86 20.71 -10.80 -6.01
CA GLY A 86 19.54 -11.18 -5.21
C GLY A 86 19.10 -10.13 -4.18
N GLU A 87 19.70 -8.93 -4.19
CA GLU A 87 19.29 -7.83 -3.32
C GLU A 87 17.93 -7.28 -3.75
N ARG A 88 17.05 -7.05 -2.77
CA ARG A 88 15.73 -6.45 -2.97
C ARG A 88 15.81 -4.95 -2.72
N LEU A 89 15.52 -4.17 -3.74
CA LEU A 89 15.40 -2.71 -3.69
C LEU A 89 13.94 -2.31 -3.66
N VAL A 90 13.58 -1.30 -2.87
CA VAL A 90 12.22 -0.73 -2.81
C VAL A 90 12.30 0.79 -2.94
N GLY A 91 11.32 1.40 -3.62
CA GLY A 91 11.23 2.86 -3.71
C GLY A 91 12.12 3.46 -4.79
N ILE A 92 12.76 4.59 -4.48
CA ILE A 92 13.54 5.34 -5.46
C ILE A 92 14.79 4.57 -5.93
N ALA A 93 15.38 3.74 -5.07
CA ALA A 93 16.51 2.88 -5.44
C ALA A 93 16.10 1.91 -6.55
N ALA A 94 14.95 1.24 -6.39
CA ALA A 94 14.38 0.38 -7.42
C ALA A 94 14.01 1.15 -8.70
N LYS A 95 13.38 2.34 -8.57
CA LYS A 95 13.02 3.17 -9.73
C LYS A 95 14.25 3.58 -10.55
N ARG A 96 15.38 3.93 -9.91
CA ARG A 96 16.61 4.37 -10.60
C ARG A 96 17.25 3.28 -11.47
N GLN A 97 17.25 2.04 -11.01
CA GLN A 97 17.87 0.94 -11.74
C GLN A 97 16.93 0.28 -12.78
N ALA A 98 15.66 0.66 -12.82
CA ALA A 98 14.66 0.11 -13.75
C ALA A 98 15.12 0.15 -15.21
N VAL A 99 15.83 1.22 -15.60
CA VAL A 99 16.32 1.44 -16.96
C VAL A 99 17.30 0.36 -17.46
N VAL A 100 18.14 -0.18 -16.58
CA VAL A 100 19.13 -1.22 -16.90
C VAL A 100 18.70 -2.62 -16.48
N ASN A 101 17.59 -2.74 -15.75
CA ASN A 101 17.06 -4.00 -15.25
C ASN A 101 15.51 -4.07 -15.35
N PRO A 102 14.94 -3.82 -16.55
CA PRO A 102 13.49 -3.63 -16.67
C PRO A 102 12.69 -4.91 -16.41
N GLU A 103 13.28 -6.08 -16.62
CA GLU A 103 12.60 -7.38 -16.44
C GLU A 103 12.44 -7.79 -14.98
N ASN A 104 13.31 -7.30 -14.10
CA ASN A 104 13.32 -7.64 -12.66
C ASN A 104 12.92 -6.43 -11.79
N THR A 105 12.31 -5.41 -12.41
CA THR A 105 11.80 -4.24 -11.71
C THR A 105 10.29 -4.18 -11.86
N LEU A 106 9.61 -4.48 -10.77
CA LEU A 106 8.16 -4.59 -10.67
C LEU A 106 7.58 -3.24 -10.24
N PHE A 107 6.60 -2.74 -10.99
CA PHE A 107 5.88 -1.49 -10.73
C PHE A 107 4.42 -1.64 -11.14
N ALA A 108 3.55 -0.71 -10.74
CA ALA A 108 2.11 -0.76 -11.04
C ALA A 108 1.42 -2.09 -10.64
N THR A 109 2.00 -2.85 -9.71
CA THR A 109 1.52 -4.18 -9.32
C THR A 109 0.16 -4.15 -8.62
N LYS A 110 -0.24 -2.99 -8.09
CA LYS A 110 -1.61 -2.73 -7.59
C LYS A 110 -2.69 -2.92 -8.67
N ARG A 111 -2.35 -2.82 -9.97
CA ARG A 111 -3.28 -3.16 -11.06
C ARG A 111 -3.53 -4.67 -11.19
N LEU A 112 -2.66 -5.51 -10.62
CA LEU A 112 -2.75 -6.98 -10.68
C LEU A 112 -3.27 -7.60 -9.38
N ILE A 113 -3.20 -6.88 -8.26
CA ILE A 113 -3.60 -7.39 -6.95
C ILE A 113 -5.06 -7.85 -6.96
N GLY A 114 -5.32 -9.07 -6.49
CA GLY A 114 -6.64 -9.70 -6.48
C GLY A 114 -7.26 -10.02 -7.85
N ARG A 115 -6.47 -10.04 -8.94
CA ARG A 115 -6.96 -10.37 -10.30
C ARG A 115 -6.56 -11.76 -10.76
N LYS A 116 -7.38 -12.36 -11.64
CA LYS A 116 -7.05 -13.61 -12.31
C LYS A 116 -6.18 -13.35 -13.53
N PHE A 117 -5.29 -14.29 -13.84
CA PHE A 117 -4.43 -14.21 -15.02
C PHE A 117 -5.24 -14.02 -16.31
N THR A 118 -6.42 -14.63 -16.38
CA THR A 118 -7.33 -14.60 -17.54
C THR A 118 -8.17 -13.33 -17.65
N ASP A 119 -8.13 -12.41 -16.68
CA ASP A 119 -8.92 -11.19 -16.72
C ASP A 119 -8.48 -10.30 -17.90
N SER A 120 -9.42 -9.62 -18.54
CA SER A 120 -9.17 -8.88 -19.79
C SER A 120 -8.16 -7.73 -19.61
N GLU A 121 -8.17 -7.14 -18.43
CA GLU A 121 -7.28 -6.10 -17.93
C GLU A 121 -5.86 -6.64 -17.80
N VAL A 122 -5.70 -7.81 -17.19
CA VAL A 122 -4.38 -8.47 -17.03
C VAL A 122 -3.82 -8.87 -18.40
N GLN A 123 -4.65 -9.37 -19.31
CA GLN A 123 -4.22 -9.70 -20.67
C GLN A 123 -3.72 -8.49 -21.47
N LYS A 124 -4.28 -7.30 -21.20
CA LYS A 124 -3.77 -6.04 -21.78
C LYS A 124 -2.44 -5.64 -21.16
N ASP A 125 -2.29 -5.79 -19.85
CA ASP A 125 -1.07 -5.41 -19.11
C ASP A 125 0.14 -6.28 -19.48
N ILE A 126 -0.05 -7.57 -19.75
CA ILE A 126 0.99 -8.49 -20.24
C ILE A 126 1.75 -7.92 -21.45
N GLN A 127 1.07 -7.14 -22.29
CA GLN A 127 1.65 -6.57 -23.50
C GLN A 127 2.28 -5.18 -23.29
N GLN A 128 2.19 -4.64 -22.07
CA GLN A 128 2.50 -3.25 -21.77
C GLN A 128 3.64 -3.08 -20.77
N VAL A 129 3.98 -4.13 -20.02
CA VAL A 129 5.02 -4.10 -18.98
C VAL A 129 6.26 -4.91 -19.42
N PRO A 130 7.46 -4.53 -18.94
CA PRO A 130 8.69 -5.21 -19.33
C PRO A 130 8.96 -6.52 -18.58
N TYR A 131 8.46 -6.64 -17.35
CA TYR A 131 8.54 -7.85 -16.54
C TYR A 131 7.49 -8.88 -16.98
N LYS A 132 7.64 -10.13 -16.52
CA LYS A 132 6.69 -11.18 -16.86
C LYS A 132 5.54 -11.20 -15.87
N ILE A 133 4.32 -11.26 -16.40
CA ILE A 133 3.12 -11.64 -15.64
C ILE A 133 2.85 -13.11 -15.98
N VAL A 134 2.69 -13.94 -14.97
CA VAL A 134 2.57 -15.40 -15.08
C VAL A 134 1.34 -15.91 -14.35
N GLN A 135 0.81 -17.05 -14.79
CA GLN A 135 -0.31 -17.70 -14.11
C GLN A 135 0.19 -18.51 -12.90
N HIS A 136 -0.42 -18.28 -11.73
CA HIS A 136 -0.26 -19.14 -10.56
C HIS A 136 -1.13 -20.40 -10.66
N THR A 137 -0.88 -21.41 -9.84
CA THR A 137 -1.60 -22.70 -9.87
C THR A 137 -3.10 -22.54 -9.60
N ASN A 138 -3.49 -21.56 -8.78
CA ASN A 138 -4.89 -21.18 -8.51
C ASN A 138 -5.53 -20.26 -9.59
N GLY A 139 -4.79 -19.96 -10.67
CA GLY A 139 -5.20 -19.09 -11.76
C GLY A 139 -5.02 -17.58 -11.54
N ASP A 140 -4.48 -17.15 -10.40
CA ASP A 140 -4.20 -15.74 -10.12
C ASP A 140 -3.06 -15.19 -11.00
N ALA A 141 -3.07 -13.88 -11.22
CA ALA A 141 -2.01 -13.17 -11.92
C ALA A 141 -0.83 -12.92 -10.96
N TRP A 142 0.30 -13.59 -11.20
CA TRP A 142 1.54 -13.40 -10.45
C TRP A 142 2.60 -12.73 -11.34
N LEU A 143 3.71 -12.33 -10.73
CA LEU A 143 4.85 -11.74 -11.41
C LEU A 143 6.05 -12.69 -11.35
N GLU A 144 6.99 -12.57 -12.29
CA GLU A 144 8.26 -13.28 -12.24
C GLU A 144 9.43 -12.30 -12.37
N ALA A 145 10.39 -12.40 -11.46
CA ALA A 145 11.66 -11.68 -11.45
C ALA A 145 12.78 -12.63 -11.00
N GLN A 146 13.95 -12.60 -11.66
CA GLN A 146 15.08 -13.50 -11.39
C GLN A 146 14.69 -14.99 -11.39
N GLY A 147 13.71 -15.37 -12.22
CA GLY A 147 13.16 -16.74 -12.28
C GLY A 147 12.32 -17.15 -11.06
N GLN A 148 12.13 -16.27 -10.09
CA GLN A 148 11.26 -16.48 -8.93
C GLN A 148 9.89 -15.84 -9.18
N LYS A 149 8.84 -16.48 -8.67
CA LYS A 149 7.46 -16.00 -8.80
C LYS A 149 7.04 -15.27 -7.54
N TYR A 150 6.42 -14.11 -7.71
CA TYR A 150 5.94 -13.25 -6.63
C TYR A 150 4.46 -12.96 -6.81
N SER A 151 3.68 -13.07 -5.74
CA SER A 151 2.29 -12.59 -5.78
C SER A 151 2.27 -11.05 -5.75
N PRO A 152 1.26 -10.39 -6.34
CA PRO A 152 1.11 -8.95 -6.20
C PRO A 152 1.01 -8.49 -4.73
N SER A 153 0.41 -9.30 -3.86
CA SER A 153 0.36 -9.06 -2.41
C SER A 153 1.74 -9.07 -1.77
N GLN A 154 2.62 -9.99 -2.18
CA GLN A 154 4.00 -10.03 -1.69
C GLN A 154 4.78 -8.78 -2.11
N VAL A 155 4.61 -8.33 -3.36
CA VAL A 155 5.22 -7.07 -3.84
C VAL A 155 4.65 -5.87 -3.06
N GLY A 156 3.34 -5.83 -2.83
CA GLY A 156 2.70 -4.83 -1.97
C GLY A 156 3.26 -4.86 -0.54
N GLY A 157 3.50 -6.06 0.01
CA GLY A 157 4.10 -6.26 1.32
C GLY A 157 5.52 -5.69 1.42
N PHE A 158 6.32 -5.78 0.36
CA PHE A 158 7.64 -5.14 0.33
C PHE A 158 7.55 -3.61 0.38
N VAL A 159 6.58 -3.02 -0.32
CA VAL A 159 6.31 -1.57 -0.28
C VAL A 159 5.81 -1.15 1.11
N LEU A 160 4.87 -1.91 1.69
CA LEU A 160 4.37 -1.68 3.04
C LEU A 160 5.46 -1.84 4.11
N GLY A 161 6.38 -2.79 3.93
CA GLY A 161 7.56 -2.96 4.78
C GLY A 161 8.42 -1.69 4.80
N LYS A 162 8.71 -1.10 3.64
CA LYS A 162 9.43 0.19 3.56
C LYS A 162 8.66 1.33 4.24
N MET A 163 7.32 1.34 4.18
CA MET A 163 6.50 2.37 4.84
C MET A 163 6.52 2.20 6.36
N LYS A 164 6.46 0.95 6.84
CA LYS A 164 6.64 0.60 8.25
C LYS A 164 8.02 1.04 8.75
N GLU A 165 9.11 0.67 8.05
CA GLU A 165 10.47 1.09 8.41
C GLU A 165 10.63 2.61 8.49
N THR A 166 9.99 3.32 7.56
CA THR A 166 9.97 4.80 7.54
C THR A 166 9.32 5.35 8.80
N ALA A 167 8.14 4.83 9.18
CA ALA A 167 7.47 5.23 10.41
C ALA A 167 8.24 4.83 11.66
N GLU A 168 8.81 3.62 11.73
CA GLU A 168 9.61 3.15 12.86
C GLU A 168 10.86 4.01 13.07
N SER A 169 11.55 4.37 11.99
CA SER A 169 12.72 5.25 12.02
C SER A 169 12.37 6.64 12.56
N TYR A 170 11.22 7.19 12.16
CA TYR A 170 10.74 8.48 12.64
C TYR A 170 10.31 8.44 14.11
N MET A 171 9.58 7.40 14.52
CA MET A 171 9.01 7.29 15.87
C MET A 171 9.98 6.73 16.91
N GLY A 172 11.11 6.14 16.50
CA GLY A 172 12.10 5.51 17.37
C GLY A 172 11.58 4.27 18.09
N LYS A 173 10.52 3.62 17.59
CA LYS A 173 9.89 2.44 18.18
C LYS A 173 9.25 1.55 17.12
N ASN A 174 9.04 0.28 17.44
CA ASN A 174 8.42 -0.69 16.54
C ASN A 174 6.94 -0.35 16.28
N VAL A 175 6.51 -0.53 15.03
CA VAL A 175 5.14 -0.29 14.57
C VAL A 175 4.49 -1.61 14.17
N LYS A 176 3.35 -1.93 14.81
CA LYS A 176 2.61 -3.17 14.53
C LYS A 176 1.27 -2.96 13.86
N ASN A 177 0.61 -1.82 14.06
CA ASN A 177 -0.75 -1.62 13.61
C ASN A 177 -0.79 -0.60 12.47
N ALA A 178 -1.60 -0.87 11.45
CA ALA A 178 -1.79 0.05 10.33
C ALA A 178 -3.25 0.10 9.87
N VAL A 179 -3.61 1.24 9.29
CA VAL A 179 -4.73 1.38 8.36
C VAL A 179 -4.14 1.53 6.97
N VAL A 180 -4.62 0.72 6.01
CA VAL A 180 -4.10 0.70 4.64
C VAL A 180 -5.21 1.10 3.67
N THR A 181 -4.89 1.88 2.64
CA THR A 181 -5.89 2.38 1.68
C THR A 181 -6.08 1.47 0.47
N VAL A 182 -7.29 1.48 -0.07
CA VAL A 182 -7.65 0.86 -1.35
C VAL A 182 -8.59 1.76 -2.16
N PRO A 183 -8.60 1.63 -3.50
CA PRO A 183 -9.59 2.28 -4.34
C PRO A 183 -11.01 1.92 -3.87
N ALA A 184 -11.93 2.88 -3.87
CA ALA A 184 -13.28 2.66 -3.36
C ALA A 184 -14.00 1.55 -4.14
N TYR A 185 -13.70 1.44 -5.45
CA TYR A 185 -14.29 0.45 -6.33
C TYR A 185 -13.57 -0.92 -6.34
N PHE A 186 -12.64 -1.17 -5.42
CA PHE A 186 -12.06 -2.50 -5.22
C PHE A 186 -13.11 -3.53 -4.80
N ASN A 187 -13.05 -4.70 -5.44
CA ASN A 187 -13.85 -5.86 -5.06
C ASN A 187 -13.24 -6.59 -3.84
N ASP A 188 -13.96 -7.60 -3.35
CA ASP A 188 -13.56 -8.41 -2.19
C ASP A 188 -12.15 -9.00 -2.31
N SER A 189 -11.82 -9.65 -3.44
CA SER A 189 -10.51 -10.27 -3.68
C SER A 189 -9.36 -9.28 -3.66
N GLN A 190 -9.58 -8.04 -4.12
CA GLN A 190 -8.55 -7.00 -4.12
C GLN A 190 -8.34 -6.42 -2.71
N ARG A 191 -9.42 -6.29 -1.92
CA ARG A 191 -9.35 -5.86 -0.52
C ARG A 191 -8.61 -6.87 0.34
N GLN A 192 -8.99 -8.15 0.23
CA GLN A 192 -8.33 -9.22 0.97
C GLN A 192 -6.84 -9.31 0.59
N ALA A 193 -6.52 -9.33 -0.70
CA ALA A 193 -5.13 -9.37 -1.16
C ALA A 193 -4.28 -8.18 -0.67
N THR A 194 -4.90 -7.02 -0.43
CA THR A 194 -4.24 -5.85 0.19
C THR A 194 -4.04 -6.03 1.70
N LYS A 195 -5.01 -6.64 2.39
CA LYS A 195 -4.89 -7.02 3.80
C LYS A 195 -3.76 -8.04 4.00
N ASP A 196 -3.68 -9.04 3.12
CA ASP A 196 -2.61 -10.05 3.10
C ASP A 196 -1.22 -9.40 2.89
N ALA A 197 -1.14 -8.39 2.02
CA ALA A 197 0.11 -7.63 1.83
C ALA A 197 0.59 -6.99 3.14
N GLY A 198 -0.32 -6.46 3.95
CA GLY A 198 0.00 -5.91 5.27
C GLY A 198 0.47 -6.99 6.24
N GLN A 199 -0.17 -8.16 6.23
CA GLN A 199 0.27 -9.30 7.04
C GLN A 199 1.69 -9.76 6.66
N ILE A 200 2.00 -9.84 5.36
CA ILE A 200 3.35 -10.17 4.84
C ILE A 200 4.40 -9.12 5.30
N ALA A 201 4.00 -7.86 5.46
CA ALA A 201 4.86 -6.80 6.00
C ALA A 201 5.00 -6.83 7.54
N GLY A 202 4.38 -7.80 8.21
CA GLY A 202 4.32 -7.87 9.67
C GLY A 202 3.52 -6.71 10.28
N LEU A 203 2.47 -6.26 9.58
CA LEU A 203 1.50 -5.28 10.06
C LEU A 203 0.16 -5.99 10.36
N ASN A 204 -0.40 -5.68 11.52
CA ASN A 204 -1.79 -5.90 11.84
C ASN A 204 -2.64 -4.81 11.17
N VAL A 205 -3.23 -5.14 10.02
CA VAL A 205 -4.12 -4.23 9.29
C VAL A 205 -5.46 -4.17 10.00
N LEU A 206 -5.65 -3.13 10.80
CA LEU A 206 -6.85 -2.92 11.61
C LEU A 206 -8.07 -2.58 10.76
N ARG A 207 -7.84 -1.92 9.62
CA ARG A 207 -8.88 -1.55 8.66
C ARG A 207 -8.29 -1.30 7.29
N VAL A 208 -9.05 -1.69 6.28
CA VAL A 208 -8.81 -1.28 4.89
C VAL A 208 -9.78 -0.15 4.56
N VAL A 209 -9.28 1.07 4.34
CA VAL A 209 -10.11 2.26 4.12
C VAL A 209 -10.14 2.64 2.65
N ASN A 210 -11.28 3.13 2.18
CA ASN A 210 -11.41 3.64 0.82
C ASN A 210 -10.61 4.94 0.64
N GLU A 211 -9.83 5.05 -0.44
CA GLU A 211 -9.01 6.22 -0.79
C GLU A 211 -9.80 7.54 -0.76
N PRO A 212 -10.95 7.68 -1.46
CA PRO A 212 -11.72 8.93 -1.42
C PRO A 212 -12.34 9.22 -0.05
N THR A 213 -12.68 8.19 0.72
CA THR A 213 -13.13 8.33 2.11
C THR A 213 -12.01 8.90 2.99
N ALA A 214 -10.80 8.36 2.87
CA ALA A 214 -9.63 8.87 3.58
C ALA A 214 -9.33 10.33 3.21
N ALA A 215 -9.36 10.66 1.92
CA ALA A 215 -9.17 12.04 1.48
C ALA A 215 -10.26 13.00 2.03
N ALA A 216 -11.51 12.54 2.14
CA ALA A 216 -12.57 13.32 2.76
C ALA A 216 -12.32 13.55 4.26
N LEU A 217 -11.81 12.55 4.99
CA LEU A 217 -11.41 12.72 6.40
C LEU A 217 -10.31 13.78 6.56
N ALA A 218 -9.30 13.74 5.69
CA ALA A 218 -8.22 14.72 5.67
C ALA A 218 -8.73 16.14 5.37
N TYR A 219 -9.73 16.26 4.50
CA TYR A 219 -10.37 17.54 4.18
C TYR A 219 -11.28 18.07 5.30
N GLY A 220 -12.07 17.18 5.92
CA GLY A 220 -13.18 17.55 6.80
C GLY A 220 -12.83 17.73 8.27
N LEU A 221 -11.63 17.36 8.72
CA LEU A 221 -11.23 17.39 10.14
C LEU A 221 -11.45 18.77 10.80
N ASP A 222 -11.17 19.85 10.06
CA ASP A 222 -11.27 21.23 10.56
C ASP A 222 -12.55 21.96 10.09
N LYS A 223 -13.49 21.26 9.45
CA LYS A 223 -14.68 21.87 8.84
C LYS A 223 -15.90 21.69 9.74
N ALA A 224 -16.49 22.81 10.18
CA ALA A 224 -17.62 22.83 11.11
C ALA A 224 -19.00 22.95 10.44
N THR A 225 -19.09 22.87 9.11
CA THR A 225 -20.32 23.12 8.35
C THR A 225 -20.77 21.91 7.57
N ASP A 226 -22.08 21.71 7.51
CA ASP A 226 -22.72 20.69 6.68
C ASP A 226 -22.36 20.91 5.21
N ASN A 227 -21.70 19.93 4.60
CA ASN A 227 -21.21 20.02 3.24
C ASN A 227 -21.41 18.70 2.50
N VAL A 228 -21.94 18.79 1.29
CA VAL A 228 -21.89 17.68 0.33
C VAL A 228 -20.66 17.89 -0.54
N VAL A 229 -19.74 16.92 -0.56
CA VAL A 229 -18.50 16.99 -1.32
C VAL A 229 -18.41 15.88 -2.35
N ALA A 230 -17.73 16.15 -3.45
CA ALA A 230 -17.33 15.14 -4.42
C ALA A 230 -15.82 14.96 -4.37
N VAL A 231 -15.36 13.75 -4.05
CA VAL A 231 -13.93 13.41 -4.11
C VAL A 231 -13.67 12.74 -5.45
N TYR A 232 -12.93 13.42 -6.31
CA TYR A 232 -12.49 12.93 -7.62
C TYR A 232 -11.04 12.51 -7.51
N ASP A 233 -10.80 11.21 -7.45
CA ASP A 233 -9.47 10.62 -7.29
C ASP A 233 -9.01 9.98 -8.60
N LEU A 234 -8.01 10.57 -9.26
CA LEU A 234 -7.39 10.01 -10.46
C LEU A 234 -5.90 9.79 -10.18
N GLY A 235 -5.58 8.57 -9.79
CA GLY A 235 -4.24 8.15 -9.42
C GLY A 235 -3.42 7.59 -10.57
N GLY A 236 -2.43 6.77 -10.22
CA GLY A 236 -1.54 6.11 -11.17
C GLY A 236 -2.17 4.96 -11.96
N GLY A 237 -3.19 4.29 -11.42
CA GLY A 237 -3.83 3.16 -12.13
C GLY A 237 -5.32 2.97 -11.84
N THR A 238 -5.91 3.80 -10.99
CA THR A 238 -7.32 3.75 -10.62
C THR A 238 -7.95 5.14 -10.69
N PHE A 239 -9.25 5.14 -10.96
CA PHE A 239 -10.10 6.31 -10.91
C PHE A 239 -11.29 6.01 -9.98
N ASP A 240 -11.50 6.85 -8.99
CA ASP A 240 -12.67 6.81 -8.11
C ASP A 240 -13.38 8.16 -8.06
N ILE A 241 -14.70 8.11 -7.90
CA ILE A 241 -15.55 9.25 -7.59
C ILE A 241 -16.48 8.86 -6.45
N SER A 242 -16.42 9.60 -5.35
CA SER A 242 -17.34 9.42 -4.23
C SER A 242 -18.05 10.72 -3.90
N ILE A 243 -19.35 10.61 -3.63
CA ILE A 243 -20.16 11.73 -3.11
C ILE A 243 -20.36 11.48 -1.63
N LEU A 244 -19.91 12.43 -0.81
CA LEU A 244 -19.98 12.33 0.65
C LEU A 244 -20.76 13.50 1.22
N GLU A 245 -21.46 13.23 2.30
CA GLU A 245 -22.12 14.22 3.15
C GLU A 245 -21.36 14.29 4.47
N ILE A 246 -20.90 15.49 4.82
CA ILE A 246 -20.14 15.76 6.05
C ILE A 246 -21.01 16.64 6.93
N GLN A 247 -21.39 16.16 8.11
CA GLN A 247 -22.23 16.88 9.08
C GLN A 247 -21.73 16.64 10.50
N ASN A 248 -21.29 17.69 11.19
CA ASN A 248 -20.90 17.64 12.62
C ASN A 248 -20.01 16.43 13.00
N GLY A 249 -18.97 16.14 12.21
CA GLY A 249 -18.05 15.01 12.44
C GLY A 249 -18.56 13.66 11.93
N VAL A 250 -19.77 13.60 11.36
CA VAL A 250 -20.28 12.43 10.62
C VAL A 250 -19.90 12.55 9.15
N PHE A 251 -19.24 11.53 8.62
CA PHE A 251 -18.86 11.39 7.22
C PHE A 251 -19.66 10.24 6.63
N GLU A 252 -20.64 10.54 5.78
CA GLU A 252 -21.49 9.55 5.15
C GLU A 252 -21.21 9.49 3.65
N VAL A 253 -20.77 8.34 3.15
CA VAL A 253 -20.66 8.11 1.71
C VAL A 253 -22.06 7.87 1.15
N LYS A 254 -22.54 8.77 0.30
CA LYS A 254 -23.87 8.64 -0.36
C LYS A 254 -23.81 7.72 -1.57
N SER A 255 -22.70 7.78 -2.30
CA SER A 255 -22.45 6.91 -3.44
C SER A 255 -20.97 6.88 -3.80
N THR A 256 -20.58 5.81 -4.48
CA THR A 256 -19.26 5.69 -5.08
C THR A 256 -19.33 5.01 -6.45
N ASN A 257 -18.41 5.37 -7.35
CA ASN A 257 -18.21 4.73 -8.64
C ASN A 257 -16.75 4.88 -9.08
N GLY A 258 -16.32 4.16 -10.11
CA GLY A 258 -14.94 4.24 -10.54
C GLY A 258 -14.57 3.28 -11.67
N ASP A 259 -13.28 3.25 -11.97
CA ASP A 259 -12.62 2.30 -12.86
C ASP A 259 -11.27 1.91 -12.23
N THR A 260 -11.16 0.66 -11.79
CA THR A 260 -9.96 0.12 -11.12
C THR A 260 -8.81 -0.19 -12.09
N HIS A 261 -8.95 0.17 -13.37
CA HIS A 261 -7.94 -0.01 -14.40
C HIS A 261 -7.81 1.20 -15.33
N LEU A 262 -8.02 2.40 -14.78
CA LEU A 262 -7.86 3.70 -15.46
C LEU A 262 -7.03 4.65 -14.60
N GLY A 263 -5.85 5.06 -15.04
CA GLY A 263 -5.03 6.05 -14.33
C GLY A 263 -3.82 6.53 -15.13
N GLY A 264 -2.88 7.19 -14.44
CA GLY A 264 -1.68 7.78 -15.05
C GLY A 264 -0.83 6.83 -15.91
N GLU A 265 -0.79 5.53 -15.61
CA GLU A 265 -0.13 4.51 -16.42
C GLU A 265 -0.73 4.41 -17.83
N ASP A 266 -2.05 4.56 -17.98
CA ASP A 266 -2.70 4.50 -19.30
C ASP A 266 -2.35 5.74 -20.15
N PHE A 267 -2.12 6.88 -19.49
CA PHE A 267 -1.68 8.11 -20.13
C PHE A 267 -0.23 7.95 -20.61
N ASP A 268 0.64 7.39 -19.76
CA ASP A 268 2.04 7.13 -20.09
C ASP A 268 2.15 6.13 -21.24
N ILE A 269 1.42 5.02 -21.18
CA ILE A 269 1.41 3.98 -22.23
C ILE A 269 0.89 4.53 -23.56
N THR A 270 -0.11 5.41 -23.53
CA THR A 270 -0.59 6.09 -24.74
C THR A 270 0.50 6.96 -25.37
N LEU A 271 1.26 7.70 -24.55
CA LEU A 271 2.38 8.51 -25.04
C LEU A 271 3.56 7.64 -25.52
N VAL A 272 3.91 6.57 -24.81
CA VAL A 272 4.94 5.60 -25.23
C VAL A 272 4.60 5.03 -26.60
N ARG A 273 3.36 4.56 -26.80
CA ARG A 273 2.91 4.04 -28.11
C ARG A 273 3.03 5.10 -29.20
N HIS A 274 2.66 6.34 -28.92
CA HIS A 274 2.81 7.43 -29.87
C HIS A 274 4.29 7.64 -30.25
N LEU A 275 5.18 7.73 -29.26
CA LEU A 275 6.62 7.93 -29.49
C LEU A 275 7.24 6.79 -30.30
N VAL A 276 6.93 5.54 -29.96
CA VAL A 276 7.40 4.35 -30.69
C VAL A 276 6.88 4.34 -32.13
N GLN A 277 5.60 4.68 -32.35
CA GLN A 277 5.01 4.75 -33.69
C GLN A 277 5.64 5.87 -34.54
N GLN A 278 5.86 7.06 -33.97
CA GLN A 278 6.54 8.14 -34.68
C GLN A 278 7.98 7.77 -35.00
N PHE A 279 8.72 7.19 -34.05
CA PHE A 279 10.09 6.75 -34.29
C PHE A 279 10.16 5.70 -35.41
N LYS A 280 9.25 4.73 -35.42
CA LYS A 280 9.15 3.73 -36.50
C LYS A 280 8.86 4.39 -37.84
N LYS A 281 7.98 5.41 -37.88
CA LYS A 281 7.67 6.14 -39.11
C LYS A 281 8.87 6.94 -39.64
N GLU A 282 9.65 7.54 -38.74
CA GLU A 282 10.77 8.42 -39.09
C GLU A 282 12.07 7.65 -39.41
N GLN A 283 12.36 6.60 -38.65
CA GLN A 283 13.62 5.85 -38.73
C GLN A 283 13.47 4.47 -39.36
N ASN A 284 12.24 4.01 -39.63
CA ASN A 284 11.94 2.67 -40.12
C ASN A 284 12.49 1.54 -39.22
N ILE A 285 12.60 1.80 -37.91
CA ILE A 285 13.08 0.85 -36.90
C ILE A 285 11.98 0.64 -35.86
N ASP A 286 11.68 -0.63 -35.56
CA ASP A 286 10.68 -0.99 -34.56
C ASP A 286 11.32 -1.23 -33.20
N LEU A 287 11.01 -0.36 -32.22
CA LEU A 287 11.54 -0.45 -30.86
C LEU A 287 10.75 -1.38 -29.93
N ASN A 288 9.62 -1.96 -30.37
CA ASN A 288 8.76 -2.74 -29.48
C ASN A 288 9.45 -3.96 -28.84
N ASN A 289 10.50 -4.49 -29.48
CA ASN A 289 11.25 -5.63 -28.97
C ASN A 289 12.50 -5.24 -28.15
N ASP A 290 12.84 -3.96 -28.08
CA ASP A 290 13.98 -3.45 -27.30
C ASP A 290 13.49 -2.99 -25.93
N ARG A 291 13.58 -3.89 -24.94
CA ARG A 291 13.07 -3.66 -23.58
C ARG A 291 13.74 -2.47 -22.89
N MET A 292 15.03 -2.25 -23.14
CA MET A 292 15.76 -1.11 -22.57
C MET A 292 15.31 0.20 -23.22
N ALA A 293 15.15 0.22 -24.55
CA ALA A 293 14.63 1.40 -25.25
C ALA A 293 13.21 1.76 -24.79
N ILE A 294 12.31 0.77 -24.67
CA ILE A 294 10.95 0.99 -24.19
C ILE A 294 10.93 1.53 -22.76
N GLN A 295 11.78 1.02 -21.86
CA GLN A 295 11.86 1.53 -20.50
C GLN A 295 12.35 2.99 -20.46
N ARG A 296 13.35 3.34 -21.27
CA ARG A 296 13.82 4.74 -21.41
C ARG A 296 12.74 5.66 -21.97
N ILE A 297 11.97 5.18 -22.95
CA ILE A 297 10.84 5.93 -23.53
C ILE A 297 9.74 6.13 -22.49
N ARG A 298 9.46 5.12 -21.66
CA ARG A 298 8.47 5.21 -20.57
C ARG A 298 8.84 6.28 -19.55
N GLU A 299 10.08 6.30 -19.06
CA GLU A 299 10.54 7.35 -18.13
C GLU A 299 10.47 8.74 -18.74
N ALA A 300 10.86 8.88 -20.01
CA ALA A 300 10.76 10.16 -20.71
C ALA A 300 9.31 10.59 -20.96
N ALA A 301 8.41 9.65 -21.24
CA ALA A 301 6.98 9.90 -21.42
C ALA A 301 6.32 10.37 -20.12
N GLU A 302 6.56 9.70 -18.99
CA GLU A 302 6.06 10.11 -17.67
C GLU A 302 6.56 11.53 -17.34
N LYS A 303 7.86 11.78 -17.54
CA LYS A 303 8.46 13.09 -17.30
C LYS A 303 7.84 14.18 -18.18
N ALA A 304 7.69 13.93 -19.49
CA ALA A 304 7.07 14.87 -20.42
C ALA A 304 5.60 15.18 -20.05
N LYS A 305 4.83 14.15 -19.67
CA LYS A 305 3.45 14.31 -19.18
C LYS A 305 3.38 15.23 -17.96
N ILE A 306 4.28 15.01 -16.99
CA ILE A 306 4.36 15.82 -15.77
C ILE A 306 4.77 17.26 -16.10
N GLU A 307 5.82 17.47 -16.90
CA GLU A 307 6.29 18.81 -17.29
C GLU A 307 5.21 19.61 -18.03
N LEU A 308 4.42 18.95 -18.88
CA LEU A 308 3.31 19.59 -19.61
C LEU A 308 2.14 19.99 -18.72
N SER A 309 2.11 19.57 -17.45
CA SER A 309 1.11 20.07 -16.49
C SER A 309 1.38 21.52 -16.06
N SER A 310 2.62 22.00 -16.15
CA SER A 310 3.00 23.39 -15.86
C SER A 310 3.46 24.15 -17.12
N SER A 311 4.08 23.48 -18.08
CA SER A 311 4.63 24.07 -19.31
C SER A 311 3.71 23.85 -20.52
N SER A 312 3.76 24.75 -21.50
CA SER A 312 2.99 24.61 -22.75
C SER A 312 3.62 23.67 -23.78
N GLN A 313 4.92 23.40 -23.64
CA GLN A 313 5.69 22.48 -24.47
C GLN A 313 6.82 21.83 -23.65
N THR A 314 7.32 20.69 -24.11
CA THR A 314 8.53 20.02 -23.63
C THR A 314 9.27 19.36 -24.79
N ASP A 315 10.58 19.11 -24.60
CA ASP A 315 11.46 18.41 -25.51
C ASP A 315 11.75 17.00 -24.99
N ILE A 316 11.34 15.98 -25.74
CA ILE A 316 11.65 14.58 -25.48
C ILE A 316 12.94 14.24 -26.23
N ASN A 317 14.06 14.22 -25.49
CA ASN A 317 15.39 13.93 -26.00
C ASN A 317 15.95 12.63 -25.40
N LEU A 318 16.05 11.59 -26.22
CA LEU A 318 16.64 10.31 -25.87
C LEU A 318 17.79 10.00 -26.83
N PRO A 319 19.03 10.37 -26.46
CA PRO A 319 20.18 10.08 -27.30
C PRO A 319 20.54 8.59 -27.23
N PHE A 320 21.05 8.03 -28.33
CA PHE A 320 21.48 6.62 -28.39
C PHE A 320 20.35 5.68 -27.96
N ILE A 321 19.14 5.90 -28.48
CA ILE A 321 17.99 5.05 -28.12
C ILE A 321 18.13 3.64 -28.71
N THR A 322 18.73 3.55 -29.89
CA THR A 322 19.07 2.30 -30.59
C THR A 322 20.18 2.59 -31.61
N ALA A 323 20.58 1.61 -32.42
CA ALA A 323 21.54 1.78 -33.52
C ALA A 323 21.14 0.94 -34.75
N ASP A 324 21.56 1.38 -35.93
CA ASP A 324 21.50 0.62 -37.18
C ASP A 324 22.85 0.65 -37.92
N ALA A 325 22.91 0.14 -39.16
CA ALA A 325 24.11 0.15 -39.98
C ALA A 325 24.65 1.56 -40.30
N SER A 326 23.83 2.60 -40.18
CA SER A 326 24.22 4.00 -40.35
C SER A 326 24.74 4.66 -39.06
N GLY A 327 24.62 3.96 -37.91
CA GLY A 327 25.10 4.41 -36.62
C GLY A 327 24.00 4.56 -35.57
N PRO A 328 24.29 5.27 -34.47
CA PRO A 328 23.34 5.46 -33.38
C PRO A 328 22.15 6.32 -33.79
N LYS A 329 20.98 6.01 -33.22
CA LYS A 329 19.73 6.74 -33.41
C LYS A 329 19.29 7.42 -32.13
N HIS A 330 18.49 8.47 -32.27
CA HIS A 330 18.04 9.32 -31.19
C HIS A 330 16.54 9.61 -31.34
N ILE A 331 15.83 9.86 -30.24
CA ILE A 331 14.52 10.51 -30.27
C ILE A 331 14.76 11.97 -29.91
N ASN A 332 14.33 12.89 -30.79
CA ASN A 332 14.37 14.33 -30.57
C ASN A 332 13.01 14.91 -31.02
N GLN A 333 12.04 14.93 -30.12
CA GLN A 333 10.67 15.34 -30.44
C GLN A 333 10.18 16.45 -29.52
N LYS A 334 9.57 17.47 -30.13
CA LYS A 334 8.83 18.51 -29.40
C LYS A 334 7.38 18.07 -29.21
N LEU A 335 6.92 18.10 -27.96
CA LEU A 335 5.54 17.80 -27.61
C LEU A 335 4.90 19.03 -26.95
N THR A 336 3.77 19.47 -27.48
CA THR A 336 2.97 20.55 -26.87
C THR A 336 1.89 19.99 -25.96
N ARG A 337 1.45 20.78 -24.97
CA ARG A 337 0.34 20.43 -24.08
C ARG A 337 -0.92 20.12 -24.89
N ALA A 338 -1.23 20.93 -25.90
CA ALA A 338 -2.41 20.73 -26.73
C ALA A 338 -2.39 19.39 -27.49
N GLN A 339 -1.22 18.94 -27.97
CA GLN A 339 -1.07 17.62 -28.58
C GLN A 339 -1.28 16.51 -27.55
N LEU A 340 -0.70 16.62 -26.35
CA LEU A 340 -0.90 15.66 -25.27
C LEU A 340 -2.38 15.57 -24.88
N GLU A 341 -3.03 16.70 -24.62
CA GLU A 341 -4.44 16.76 -24.24
C GLU A 341 -5.34 16.11 -25.28
N LYS A 342 -5.10 16.38 -26.57
CA LYS A 342 -5.84 15.74 -27.66
C LYS A 342 -5.64 14.21 -27.67
N MET A 343 -4.45 13.72 -27.36
CA MET A 343 -4.18 12.27 -27.27
C MET A 343 -4.86 11.62 -26.06
N MET A 344 -4.98 12.35 -24.94
CA MET A 344 -5.51 11.82 -23.68
C MET A 344 -7.01 12.06 -23.49
N ASP A 345 -7.65 12.88 -24.33
CA ASP A 345 -9.09 13.17 -24.29
C ASP A 345 -10.00 11.93 -24.20
N PRO A 346 -9.73 10.81 -24.91
CA PRO A 346 -10.51 9.59 -24.76
C PRO A 346 -10.40 8.94 -23.38
N LEU A 347 -9.26 9.07 -22.70
CA LEU A 347 -9.07 8.55 -21.33
C LEU A 347 -9.77 9.44 -20.31
N ILE A 348 -9.62 10.77 -20.45
CA ILE A 348 -10.31 11.74 -19.58
C ILE A 348 -11.82 11.59 -19.72
N SER A 349 -12.34 11.40 -20.94
CA SER A 349 -13.77 11.22 -21.19
C SER A 349 -14.37 10.01 -20.48
N LYS A 350 -13.59 8.95 -20.22
CA LYS A 350 -14.06 7.76 -19.49
C LYS A 350 -14.40 8.06 -18.03
N THR A 351 -13.85 9.13 -17.45
CA THR A 351 -14.12 9.54 -16.06
C THR A 351 -15.50 10.19 -15.89
N ILE A 352 -16.10 10.70 -16.97
CA ILE A 352 -17.35 11.48 -16.92
C ILE A 352 -18.54 10.59 -16.54
N GLU A 353 -18.60 9.38 -17.09
CA GLU A 353 -19.74 8.48 -16.87
C GLU A 353 -19.84 7.97 -15.42
N PRO A 354 -18.75 7.52 -14.77
CA PRO A 354 -18.77 7.22 -13.34
C PRO A 354 -19.23 8.41 -12.49
N VAL A 355 -18.81 9.65 -12.81
CA VAL A 355 -19.24 10.85 -12.08
C VAL A 355 -20.75 11.06 -12.20
N ARG A 356 -21.31 10.92 -13.41
CA ARG A 356 -22.77 11.01 -13.63
C ARG A 356 -23.53 9.92 -12.87
N LYS A 357 -23.00 8.70 -12.84
CA LYS A 357 -23.60 7.58 -12.09
C LYS A 357 -23.58 7.83 -10.59
N ALA A 358 -22.46 8.29 -10.03
CA ALA A 358 -22.35 8.62 -8.61
C ALA A 358 -23.36 9.72 -8.22
N LEU A 359 -23.42 10.82 -8.98
CA LEU A 359 -24.42 11.88 -8.75
C LEU A 359 -25.86 11.34 -8.79
N LYS A 360 -26.19 10.51 -9.79
CA LYS A 360 -27.51 9.88 -9.92
C LYS A 360 -27.83 8.96 -8.74
N ASP A 361 -26.87 8.14 -8.32
CA ASP A 361 -27.04 7.18 -7.22
C ASP A 361 -27.19 7.89 -5.87
N ALA A 362 -26.50 9.03 -5.67
CA ALA A 362 -26.69 9.91 -4.52
C ALA A 362 -28.00 10.72 -4.59
N ASN A 363 -28.74 10.65 -5.70
CA ASN A 363 -29.92 11.47 -5.98
C ASN A 363 -29.64 12.98 -5.87
N LEU A 364 -28.50 13.41 -6.40
CA LEU A 364 -28.04 14.80 -6.38
C LEU A 364 -27.66 15.29 -7.77
N SER A 365 -27.86 16.58 -8.01
CA SER A 365 -27.33 17.28 -9.18
C SER A 365 -25.95 17.84 -8.88
N ALA A 366 -25.17 18.09 -9.94
CA ALA A 366 -23.82 18.65 -9.80
C ALA A 366 -23.79 20.03 -9.10
N LYS A 367 -24.91 20.78 -9.11
CA LYS A 367 -25.04 22.09 -8.45
C LYS A 367 -25.15 21.98 -6.92
N GLU A 368 -25.62 20.85 -6.42
CA GLU A 368 -25.81 20.59 -4.98
C GLU A 368 -24.52 20.17 -4.29
N ILE A 369 -23.47 19.86 -5.05
CA ILE A 369 -22.13 19.59 -4.52
C ILE A 369 -21.51 20.91 -4.05
N SER A 370 -21.22 21.05 -2.76
CA SER A 370 -20.59 22.23 -2.15
C SER A 370 -19.13 22.39 -2.53
N GLU A 371 -18.35 21.30 -2.52
CA GLU A 371 -16.92 21.34 -2.88
C GLU A 371 -16.53 20.10 -3.68
N VAL A 372 -15.59 20.28 -4.61
CA VAL A 372 -14.99 19.17 -5.37
C VAL A 372 -13.53 19.06 -4.96
N ILE A 373 -13.12 17.91 -4.45
CA ILE A 373 -11.78 17.64 -3.95
C ILE A 373 -11.06 16.80 -5.00
N LEU A 374 -9.90 17.27 -5.46
CA LEU A 374 -9.05 16.51 -6.38
C LEU A 374 -7.99 15.74 -5.60
N VAL A 375 -7.88 14.45 -5.87
CA VAL A 375 -6.92 13.52 -5.26
C VAL A 375 -6.21 12.74 -6.36
N GLY A 376 -4.97 12.34 -6.12
CA GLY A 376 -4.16 11.59 -7.08
C GLY A 376 -3.42 12.50 -8.06
N GLY A 377 -2.15 12.18 -8.30
CA GLY A 377 -1.24 13.03 -9.06
C GLY A 377 -1.67 13.30 -10.50
N MET A 378 -2.51 12.46 -11.12
CA MET A 378 -2.97 12.67 -12.50
C MET A 378 -4.00 13.80 -12.60
N THR A 379 -4.63 14.20 -11.49
CA THR A 379 -5.51 15.38 -11.43
C THR A 379 -4.77 16.70 -11.62
N ARG A 380 -3.43 16.70 -11.49
CA ARG A 380 -2.57 17.87 -11.75
C ARG A 380 -2.56 18.28 -13.22
N MET A 381 -3.00 17.41 -14.13
CA MET A 381 -3.15 17.74 -15.55
C MET A 381 -4.23 18.81 -15.76
N PRO A 382 -3.93 19.96 -16.39
CA PRO A 382 -4.89 21.05 -16.57
C PRO A 382 -6.22 20.63 -17.21
N LYS A 383 -6.17 19.75 -18.22
CA LYS A 383 -7.37 19.23 -18.89
C LYS A 383 -8.29 18.43 -17.98
N VAL A 384 -7.75 17.71 -16.99
CA VAL A 384 -8.55 16.98 -15.99
C VAL A 384 -9.29 17.98 -15.11
N THR A 385 -8.58 19.00 -14.60
CA THR A 385 -9.19 20.07 -13.80
C THR A 385 -10.28 20.82 -14.59
N GLU A 386 -10.03 21.12 -15.88
CA GLU A 386 -11.03 21.75 -16.76
C GLU A 386 -12.27 20.86 -16.95
N SER A 387 -12.07 19.56 -17.18
CA SER A 387 -13.16 18.59 -17.31
C SER A 387 -14.02 18.55 -16.04
N VAL A 388 -13.39 18.47 -14.87
CA VAL A 388 -14.07 18.50 -13.57
C VAL A 388 -14.85 19.81 -13.39
N LYS A 389 -14.23 20.95 -13.68
CA LYS A 389 -14.91 22.26 -13.63
C LYS A 389 -16.12 22.31 -14.57
N SER A 390 -16.01 21.73 -15.76
CA SER A 390 -17.12 21.65 -16.71
C SER A 390 -18.27 20.77 -16.22
N ILE A 391 -17.98 19.72 -15.45
CA ILE A 391 -18.99 18.79 -14.92
C ILE A 391 -19.73 19.42 -13.74
N PHE A 392 -19.01 19.99 -12.78
CA PHE A 392 -19.57 20.51 -11.53
C PHE A 392 -19.93 22.00 -11.56
N GLY A 393 -19.49 22.73 -12.58
CA GLY A 393 -19.73 24.16 -12.72
C GLY A 393 -19.03 25.03 -11.66
N ARG A 394 -18.01 24.49 -10.99
CA ARG A 394 -17.22 25.19 -9.95
C ARG A 394 -15.76 24.80 -10.00
N ASP A 395 -14.91 25.67 -9.47
CA ASP A 395 -13.50 25.38 -9.29
C ASP A 395 -13.29 24.36 -8.16
N PRO A 396 -12.43 23.33 -8.35
CA PRO A 396 -12.10 22.40 -7.29
C PRO A 396 -11.36 23.06 -6.12
N ALA A 397 -11.50 22.47 -4.94
CA ALA A 397 -10.85 22.90 -3.71
C ALA A 397 -9.31 22.78 -3.84
N LYS A 398 -8.61 23.77 -3.30
CA LYS A 398 -7.13 23.82 -3.28
C LYS A 398 -6.52 23.53 -1.92
N SER A 399 -7.35 23.30 -0.90
CA SER A 399 -6.92 23.08 0.49
C SER A 399 -6.37 21.68 0.76
N VAL A 400 -6.44 20.78 -0.21
CA VAL A 400 -6.06 19.37 -0.08
C VAL A 400 -4.84 19.10 -0.95
N ASN A 401 -3.80 18.50 -0.37
CA ASN A 401 -2.66 18.02 -1.13
C ASN A 401 -3.02 16.68 -1.80
N PRO A 402 -3.10 16.60 -3.14
CA PRO A 402 -3.57 15.40 -3.84
C PRO A 402 -2.67 14.18 -3.67
N ASP A 403 -1.42 14.34 -3.22
CA ASP A 403 -0.45 13.25 -3.05
C ASP A 403 -0.35 12.75 -1.59
N GLU A 404 -0.96 13.47 -0.63
CA GLU A 404 -0.78 13.22 0.81
C GLU A 404 -2.11 13.00 1.57
N ALA A 405 -3.22 13.51 1.03
CA ALA A 405 -4.52 13.52 1.72
C ALA A 405 -5.01 12.12 2.08
N VAL A 406 -4.77 11.14 1.22
CA VAL A 406 -5.19 9.75 1.44
C VAL A 406 -4.46 9.14 2.64
N ALA A 407 -3.14 9.28 2.72
CA ALA A 407 -2.36 8.78 3.86
C ALA A 407 -2.71 9.51 5.17
N ILE A 408 -2.91 10.83 5.10
CA ILE A 408 -3.39 11.64 6.24
C ILE A 408 -4.73 11.11 6.75
N GLY A 409 -5.68 10.88 5.85
CA GLY A 409 -6.98 10.32 6.17
C GLY A 409 -6.91 8.93 6.81
N ALA A 410 -6.01 8.08 6.31
CA ALA A 410 -5.76 6.77 6.89
C ALA A 410 -5.21 6.86 8.33
N ALA A 411 -4.35 7.84 8.61
CA ALA A 411 -3.83 8.07 9.96
C ALA A 411 -4.93 8.56 10.91
N ILE A 412 -5.80 9.47 10.45
CA ILE A 412 -6.98 9.92 11.19
C ILE A 412 -7.88 8.72 11.52
N GLN A 413 -8.12 7.85 10.54
CA GLN A 413 -8.92 6.63 10.74
C GLN A 413 -8.28 5.68 11.76
N GLY A 414 -6.95 5.55 11.75
CA GLY A 414 -6.20 4.81 12.77
C GLY A 414 -6.38 5.40 14.17
N ALA A 415 -6.40 6.72 14.28
CA ALA A 415 -6.66 7.45 15.53
C ALA A 415 -8.06 7.18 16.09
N VAL A 416 -9.07 7.11 15.21
CA VAL A 416 -10.45 6.77 15.58
C VAL A 416 -10.52 5.36 16.14
N LEU A 417 -9.85 4.40 15.48
CA LEU A 417 -9.75 3.00 15.95
C LEU A 417 -9.00 2.86 17.28
N ALA A 418 -7.97 3.69 17.50
CA ALA A 418 -7.25 3.73 18.76
C ALA A 418 -8.01 4.46 19.88
N GLY A 419 -9.13 5.12 19.57
CA GLY A 419 -9.90 5.94 20.51
C GLY A 419 -9.24 7.28 20.85
N GLU A 420 -8.27 7.72 20.06
CA GLU A 420 -7.58 9.02 20.20
C GLU A 420 -8.42 10.17 19.60
N VAL A 421 -9.28 9.85 18.62
CA VAL A 421 -10.25 10.76 18.01
C VAL A 421 -11.66 10.18 18.23
N THR A 422 -12.48 10.88 19.02
CA THR A 422 -13.82 10.40 19.44
C THR A 422 -14.99 11.06 18.73
N ASP A 423 -14.78 12.24 18.16
CA ASP A 423 -15.85 13.10 17.62
C ASP A 423 -16.08 12.86 16.12
N LEU A 424 -15.63 11.72 15.61
CA LEU A 424 -15.69 11.35 14.19
C LEU A 424 -16.44 10.03 14.03
N LEU A 425 -17.48 10.03 13.20
CA LEU A 425 -18.19 8.84 12.78
C LEU A 425 -18.11 8.69 11.26
N LEU A 426 -17.64 7.52 10.80
CA LEU A 426 -17.58 7.20 9.38
C LEU A 426 -18.66 6.17 9.02
N LEU A 427 -19.48 6.48 8.03
CA LEU A 427 -20.48 5.61 7.43
C LEU A 427 -20.12 5.40 5.95
N ASP A 428 -19.48 4.29 5.65
CA ASP A 428 -19.10 3.92 4.28
C ASP A 428 -20.17 3.05 3.62
N VAL A 429 -20.00 2.70 2.33
CA VAL A 429 -20.95 1.90 1.55
C VAL A 429 -20.26 0.77 0.79
N THR A 430 -21.00 -0.28 0.43
CA THR A 430 -20.52 -1.28 -0.52
C THR A 430 -20.61 -0.75 -1.98
N PRO A 431 -19.56 -0.81 -2.80
CA PRO A 431 -19.54 -0.20 -4.14
C PRO A 431 -20.33 -1.00 -5.19
N LEU A 432 -20.63 -2.27 -4.93
CA LEU A 432 -21.24 -3.19 -5.90
C LEU A 432 -22.36 -4.01 -5.26
N SER A 433 -23.41 -4.27 -6.03
CA SER A 433 -24.53 -5.08 -5.56
C SER A 433 -24.09 -6.53 -5.34
N LEU A 434 -24.62 -7.14 -4.30
CA LEU A 434 -24.38 -8.53 -3.91
C LEU A 434 -25.67 -9.33 -4.02
N GLY A 435 -25.55 -10.54 -4.54
CA GLY A 435 -26.70 -11.39 -4.79
C GLY A 435 -26.32 -12.83 -5.07
N ILE A 436 -27.33 -13.62 -5.44
CA ILE A 436 -27.16 -15.04 -5.76
C ILE A 436 -27.67 -15.41 -7.14
N GLU A 437 -27.19 -16.53 -7.66
CA GLU A 437 -27.80 -17.18 -8.82
C GLU A 437 -29.14 -17.81 -8.45
N THR A 438 -30.14 -17.51 -9.27
CA THR A 438 -31.47 -18.12 -9.22
C THR A 438 -31.77 -18.85 -10.53
N LEU A 439 -32.87 -19.61 -10.57
CA LEU A 439 -33.25 -20.43 -11.72
C LEU A 439 -33.18 -19.63 -13.03
N GLY A 440 -32.50 -20.18 -14.04
CA GLY A 440 -32.30 -19.54 -15.33
C GLY A 440 -31.04 -18.67 -15.44
N GLY A 441 -30.13 -18.71 -14.46
CA GLY A 441 -28.89 -17.93 -14.47
C GLY A 441 -29.11 -16.43 -14.21
N VAL A 442 -30.22 -16.10 -13.54
CA VAL A 442 -30.60 -14.73 -13.20
C VAL A 442 -29.91 -14.31 -11.89
N PHE A 443 -29.34 -13.10 -11.90
CA PHE A 443 -28.74 -12.49 -10.72
C PHE A 443 -29.82 -11.82 -9.86
N THR A 444 -30.14 -12.43 -8.73
CA THR A 444 -31.08 -11.84 -7.76
C THR A 444 -30.29 -11.08 -6.71
N ARG A 445 -30.41 -9.74 -6.72
CA ARG A 445 -29.76 -8.83 -5.78
C ARG A 445 -30.40 -8.93 -4.40
N LEU A 446 -29.59 -9.04 -3.35
CA LEU A 446 -30.03 -8.95 -1.95
C LEU A 446 -29.61 -7.63 -1.32
N ILE A 447 -28.38 -7.20 -1.58
CA ILE A 447 -27.85 -5.91 -1.14
C ILE A 447 -27.48 -5.12 -2.38
N ASN A 448 -28.06 -3.93 -2.55
CA ASN A 448 -27.75 -3.07 -3.68
C ASN A 448 -26.44 -2.32 -3.43
N ARG A 449 -25.74 -1.92 -4.50
CA ARG A 449 -24.61 -0.99 -4.38
C ARG A 449 -25.03 0.29 -3.64
N ASN A 450 -24.05 0.96 -3.04
CA ASN A 450 -24.20 2.14 -2.20
C ASN A 450 -25.06 1.92 -0.93
N THR A 451 -25.29 0.66 -0.52
CA THR A 451 -25.87 0.39 0.80
C THR A 451 -24.82 0.66 1.87
N THR A 452 -25.16 1.45 2.88
CA THR A 452 -24.30 1.74 4.05
C THR A 452 -23.88 0.46 4.73
N ILE A 453 -22.60 0.37 5.13
CA ILE A 453 -22.02 -0.76 5.85
C ILE A 453 -21.55 -0.35 7.26
N PRO A 454 -21.58 -1.25 8.26
CA PRO A 454 -22.03 -2.65 8.21
C PRO A 454 -23.53 -2.82 7.94
N THR A 455 -23.93 -3.90 7.26
CA THR A 455 -25.36 -4.16 6.95
C THR A 455 -25.68 -5.63 6.81
N LYS A 456 -26.95 -5.97 7.06
CA LYS A 456 -27.44 -7.35 7.04
C LYS A 456 -28.78 -7.45 6.30
N LYS A 457 -28.88 -8.40 5.38
CA LYS A 457 -30.11 -8.68 4.65
C LYS A 457 -30.37 -10.18 4.52
N SER A 458 -31.60 -10.59 4.85
CA SER A 458 -32.06 -11.97 4.69
C SER A 458 -33.20 -12.04 3.68
N GLN A 459 -33.21 -13.09 2.86
CA GLN A 459 -34.29 -13.41 1.94
C GLN A 459 -34.51 -14.92 1.88
N VAL A 460 -35.79 -15.32 1.81
CA VAL A 460 -36.17 -16.73 1.72
C VAL A 460 -36.27 -17.15 0.26
N PHE A 461 -35.57 -18.22 -0.07
CA PHE A 461 -35.61 -18.93 -1.35
C PHE A 461 -36.18 -20.34 -1.15
N SER A 462 -36.38 -21.06 -2.26
CA SER A 462 -36.84 -22.44 -2.24
C SER A 462 -36.11 -23.29 -3.28
N THR A 463 -36.34 -24.61 -3.25
CA THR A 463 -35.75 -25.55 -4.19
C THR A 463 -36.28 -25.35 -5.61
N ALA A 464 -35.39 -25.57 -6.59
CA ALA A 464 -35.70 -25.42 -8.01
C ALA A 464 -36.28 -26.70 -8.63
N ALA A 465 -36.10 -27.84 -7.97
CA ALA A 465 -36.57 -29.16 -8.41
C ALA A 465 -37.24 -29.94 -7.27
N ASP A 466 -38.12 -30.88 -7.65
CA ASP A 466 -38.77 -31.79 -6.72
C ASP A 466 -37.75 -32.72 -6.05
N PHE A 467 -37.93 -32.97 -4.76
CA PHE A 467 -37.11 -33.88 -3.94
C PHE A 467 -35.62 -33.52 -3.89
N GLN A 468 -35.28 -32.25 -4.14
CA GLN A 468 -33.93 -31.73 -4.04
C GLN A 468 -33.43 -31.79 -2.58
N SER A 469 -32.41 -32.62 -2.32
CA SER A 469 -31.83 -32.85 -1.00
C SER A 469 -30.72 -31.87 -0.61
N ALA A 470 -30.27 -31.04 -1.54
CA ALA A 470 -29.27 -30.01 -1.33
C ALA A 470 -29.51 -28.79 -2.24
N VAL A 471 -29.29 -27.57 -1.73
CA VAL A 471 -29.35 -26.33 -2.50
C VAL A 471 -27.95 -25.75 -2.64
N GLU A 472 -27.50 -25.57 -3.88
CA GLU A 472 -26.26 -24.86 -4.18
C GLU A 472 -26.52 -23.35 -4.22
N ILE A 473 -25.71 -22.60 -3.47
CA ILE A 473 -25.78 -21.15 -3.38
C ILE A 473 -24.51 -20.60 -3.98
N LYS A 474 -24.63 -19.89 -5.09
CA LYS A 474 -23.53 -19.20 -5.77
C LYS A 474 -23.70 -17.70 -5.59
N VAL A 475 -22.68 -17.07 -5.02
CA VAL A 475 -22.67 -15.66 -4.62
C VAL A 475 -21.96 -14.84 -5.69
N TYR A 476 -22.60 -13.78 -6.15
CA TYR A 476 -22.07 -12.90 -7.20
C TYR A 476 -22.06 -11.44 -6.76
N GLN A 477 -21.16 -10.68 -7.36
CA GLN A 477 -21.03 -9.24 -7.22
C GLN A 477 -21.07 -8.57 -8.61
N GLY A 478 -21.91 -7.54 -8.76
CA GLY A 478 -22.02 -6.78 -10.01
C GLY A 478 -23.41 -6.21 -10.26
N GLU A 479 -23.57 -5.57 -11.41
CA GLU A 479 -24.75 -4.76 -11.74
C GLU A 479 -25.56 -5.33 -12.92
N ARG A 480 -25.12 -6.42 -13.53
CA ARG A 480 -25.74 -7.03 -14.71
C ARG A 480 -26.84 -8.00 -14.29
N GLU A 481 -27.88 -8.17 -15.11
CA GLU A 481 -29.03 -9.04 -14.76
C GLU A 481 -28.73 -10.54 -14.82
N LEU A 482 -27.70 -10.96 -15.56
CA LEU A 482 -27.32 -12.36 -15.72
C LEU A 482 -26.01 -12.64 -15.00
N VAL A 483 -25.92 -13.78 -14.31
CA VAL A 483 -24.76 -14.11 -13.47
C VAL A 483 -23.45 -14.29 -14.25
N ARG A 484 -23.53 -14.72 -15.52
CA ARG A 484 -22.38 -14.87 -16.43
C ARG A 484 -21.63 -13.55 -16.70
N ASP A 485 -22.30 -12.43 -16.47
CA ASP A 485 -21.84 -11.08 -16.73
C ASP A 485 -21.40 -10.37 -15.43
N ASN A 486 -21.46 -11.06 -14.29
CA ASN A 486 -21.05 -10.58 -12.97
C ASN A 486 -19.89 -11.43 -12.43
N LYS A 487 -19.22 -10.93 -11.38
CA LYS A 487 -18.11 -11.64 -10.74
C LYS A 487 -18.67 -12.68 -9.77
N LEU A 488 -18.37 -13.96 -10.00
CA LEU A 488 -18.57 -15.01 -9.01
C LEU A 488 -17.58 -14.80 -7.87
N LEU A 489 -18.07 -14.74 -6.63
CA LEU A 489 -17.25 -14.61 -5.43
C LEU A 489 -16.99 -15.96 -4.74
N GLY A 490 -17.97 -16.86 -4.75
CA GLY A 490 -17.87 -18.17 -4.14
C GLY A 490 -19.17 -18.95 -4.19
N ASN A 491 -19.12 -20.22 -3.80
CA ASN A 491 -20.29 -21.09 -3.73
C ASN A 491 -20.19 -22.09 -2.59
N PHE A 492 -21.35 -22.51 -2.09
CA PHE A 492 -21.46 -23.53 -1.05
C PHE A 492 -22.81 -24.26 -1.17
N GLN A 493 -22.92 -25.44 -0.53
CA GLN A 493 -24.12 -26.26 -0.59
C GLN A 493 -24.73 -26.44 0.78
N LEU A 494 -26.02 -26.11 0.91
CA LEU A 494 -26.83 -26.48 2.05
C LEU A 494 -27.38 -27.89 1.81
N VAL A 495 -26.82 -28.88 2.51
CA VAL A 495 -27.19 -30.30 2.36
C VAL A 495 -28.18 -30.78 3.43
N GLY A 496 -28.90 -31.85 3.12
CA GLY A 496 -29.77 -32.52 4.09
C GLY A 496 -31.15 -31.89 4.21
N ILE A 497 -31.63 -31.27 3.14
CA ILE A 497 -33.00 -30.78 2.97
C ILE A 497 -33.93 -31.99 2.82
N PRO A 498 -35.04 -32.09 3.59
CA PRO A 498 -35.98 -33.20 3.47
C PRO A 498 -36.64 -33.26 2.08
N PRO A 499 -36.93 -34.45 1.54
CA PRO A 499 -37.63 -34.58 0.27
C PRO A 499 -39.00 -33.87 0.30
N ALA A 500 -39.17 -32.87 -0.55
CA ALA A 500 -40.42 -32.13 -0.73
C ALA A 500 -40.56 -31.66 -2.17
N HIS A 501 -41.79 -31.30 -2.59
CA HIS A 501 -42.01 -30.67 -3.90
C HIS A 501 -41.27 -29.33 -4.00
N ARG A 502 -40.89 -28.94 -5.22
CA ARG A 502 -40.28 -27.63 -5.49
C ARG A 502 -41.13 -26.50 -4.92
N GLY A 503 -40.49 -25.46 -4.37
CA GLY A 503 -41.21 -24.34 -3.77
C GLY A 503 -41.65 -24.55 -2.30
N VAL A 504 -41.53 -25.77 -1.75
CA VAL A 504 -41.91 -26.07 -0.36
C VAL A 504 -40.77 -25.79 0.64
N PRO A 505 -39.52 -26.24 0.43
CA PRO A 505 -38.42 -25.94 1.35
C PRO A 505 -38.20 -24.44 1.51
N GLN A 506 -37.95 -23.97 2.73
CA GLN A 506 -37.71 -22.55 3.01
C GLN A 506 -36.24 -22.35 3.38
N VAL A 507 -35.43 -21.96 2.39
CA VAL A 507 -34.00 -21.69 2.57
C VAL A 507 -33.81 -20.19 2.74
N GLU A 508 -33.56 -19.75 3.96
CA GLU A 508 -33.24 -18.35 4.28
C GLU A 508 -31.77 -18.10 4.01
N VAL A 509 -31.46 -17.25 3.04
CA VAL A 509 -30.10 -16.80 2.73
C VAL A 509 -29.92 -15.41 3.31
N THR A 510 -28.86 -15.24 4.10
CA THR A 510 -28.52 -14.00 4.79
C THR A 510 -27.14 -13.54 4.36
N PHE A 511 -27.07 -12.30 3.89
CA PHE A 511 -25.83 -11.59 3.63
C PHE A 511 -25.56 -10.65 4.80
N ASP A 512 -24.35 -10.71 5.33
CA ASP A 512 -23.82 -9.84 6.37
C ASP A 512 -22.55 -9.19 5.81
N ILE A 513 -22.49 -7.86 5.76
CA ILE A 513 -21.31 -7.12 5.32
C ILE A 513 -20.78 -6.36 6.53
N ASP A 514 -19.53 -6.60 6.87
CA ASP A 514 -18.89 -5.94 8.00
C ASP A 514 -18.31 -4.54 7.65
N ALA A 515 -17.59 -3.92 8.58
CA ALA A 515 -17.00 -2.60 8.40
C ALA A 515 -15.79 -2.59 7.45
N ASP A 516 -15.16 -3.74 7.20
CA ASP A 516 -14.06 -3.93 6.23
C ASP A 516 -14.59 -4.24 4.82
N SER A 517 -15.92 -4.25 4.63
CA SER A 517 -16.61 -4.70 3.42
C SER A 517 -16.46 -6.21 3.12
N ILE A 518 -16.14 -7.03 4.13
CA ILE A 518 -16.07 -8.49 3.99
C ILE A 518 -17.48 -9.06 4.05
N VAL A 519 -17.78 -9.99 3.14
CA VAL A 519 -19.12 -10.56 2.98
C VAL A 519 -19.22 -11.94 3.64
N HIS A 520 -20.11 -12.07 4.62
CA HIS A 520 -20.50 -13.37 5.18
C HIS A 520 -21.86 -13.78 4.63
N VAL A 521 -21.95 -14.98 4.05
CA VAL A 521 -23.19 -15.52 3.51
C VAL A 521 -23.59 -16.76 4.28
N HIS A 522 -24.74 -16.69 4.93
CA HIS A 522 -25.31 -17.77 5.72
C HIS A 522 -26.58 -18.28 5.05
N ALA A 523 -26.77 -19.59 5.01
CA ALA A 523 -27.98 -20.22 4.53
C ALA A 523 -28.55 -21.15 5.59
N LYS A 524 -29.85 -21.05 5.86
CA LYS A 524 -30.53 -21.86 6.85
C LYS A 524 -31.84 -22.40 6.30
N ASP A 525 -32.04 -23.72 6.39
CA ASP A 525 -33.36 -24.31 6.18
C ASP A 525 -34.22 -24.07 7.43
N LYS A 526 -35.28 -23.28 7.28
CA LYS A 526 -36.17 -22.89 8.38
C LYS A 526 -36.95 -24.07 8.97
N SER A 527 -37.12 -25.16 8.22
CA SER A 527 -37.86 -26.33 8.67
C SER A 527 -37.01 -27.26 9.56
N THR A 528 -35.76 -27.48 9.18
CA THR A 528 -34.85 -28.38 9.91
C THR A 528 -33.89 -27.65 10.86
N ASN A 529 -33.81 -26.33 10.78
CA ASN A 529 -32.77 -25.50 11.41
C ASN A 529 -31.34 -25.86 11.01
N LYS A 530 -31.13 -26.70 9.98
CA LYS A 530 -29.80 -26.93 9.43
C LYS A 530 -29.32 -25.67 8.74
N ASP A 531 -28.08 -25.32 8.98
CA ASP A 531 -27.41 -24.21 8.36
C ASP A 531 -26.07 -24.61 7.76
N GLN A 532 -25.65 -23.80 6.79
CA GLN A 532 -24.32 -23.77 6.22
C GLN A 532 -23.99 -22.31 5.95
N SER A 533 -22.72 -21.96 6.07
CA SER A 533 -22.27 -20.62 5.76
C SER A 533 -20.94 -20.66 5.07
N ILE A 534 -20.67 -19.60 4.33
CA ILE A 534 -19.37 -19.28 3.80
C ILE A 534 -19.06 -17.86 4.25
N THR A 535 -17.86 -17.66 4.79
CA THR A 535 -17.26 -16.33 4.74
C THR A 535 -16.68 -16.22 3.35
N ILE A 536 -17.15 -15.27 2.57
CA ILE A 536 -16.53 -14.92 1.30
C ILE A 536 -15.26 -14.15 1.66
N ALA A 537 -14.26 -14.90 2.14
CA ALA A 537 -12.87 -14.52 2.05
C ALA A 537 -12.44 -15.10 0.71
N SER A 538 -12.50 -14.27 -0.32
CA SER A 538 -11.86 -14.44 -1.63
C SER A 538 -11.31 -15.85 -1.91
N GLY A 539 -12.01 -16.66 -2.72
CA GLY A 539 -11.45 -17.92 -3.28
C GLY A 539 -10.30 -17.71 -4.28
N SER A 540 -9.75 -16.49 -4.32
CA SER A 540 -8.68 -15.95 -5.14
C SER A 540 -7.82 -15.13 -4.18
N GLY A 541 -6.53 -15.38 -4.13
CA GLY A 541 -5.69 -14.94 -3.02
C GLY A 541 -4.78 -16.06 -2.52
N LEU A 542 -3.98 -15.71 -1.53
CA LEU A 542 -2.98 -16.60 -0.95
C LEU A 542 -3.64 -17.56 0.04
N SER A 543 -3.19 -18.81 0.06
CA SER A 543 -3.52 -19.74 1.15
C SER A 543 -2.83 -19.33 2.46
N ASP A 544 -3.39 -19.70 3.61
CA ASP A 544 -2.75 -19.45 4.91
C ASP A 544 -1.29 -19.94 4.95
N SER A 545 -1.00 -21.10 4.33
CA SER A 545 0.35 -21.64 4.21
C SER A 545 1.27 -20.79 3.33
N GLU A 546 0.76 -20.20 2.25
CA GLU A 546 1.53 -19.28 1.42
C GLU A 546 1.78 -17.97 2.15
N ILE A 547 0.78 -17.44 2.86
CA ILE A 547 0.93 -16.24 3.68
C ILE A 547 2.00 -16.47 4.75
N GLU A 548 1.93 -17.58 5.50
CA GLU A 548 2.91 -17.90 6.53
C GLU A 548 4.32 -18.06 5.93
N SER A 549 4.46 -18.76 4.79
CA SER A 549 5.74 -18.86 4.08
C SER A 549 6.26 -17.49 3.63
N MET A 550 5.38 -16.61 3.13
CA MET A 550 5.76 -15.27 2.70
C MET A 550 6.13 -14.35 3.87
N VAL A 551 5.47 -14.50 5.03
CA VAL A 551 5.84 -13.82 6.27
C VAL A 551 7.23 -14.27 6.72
N GLN A 552 7.50 -15.57 6.75
CA GLN A 552 8.82 -16.12 7.11
C GLN A 552 9.92 -15.65 6.15
N ASP A 553 9.64 -15.67 4.84
CA ASP A 553 10.56 -15.14 3.84
C ASP A 553 10.80 -13.63 4.04
N SER A 554 9.75 -12.86 4.33
CA SER A 554 9.84 -11.42 4.61
C SER A 554 10.72 -11.13 5.82
N GLU A 555 10.58 -11.90 6.91
CA GLU A 555 11.43 -11.83 8.10
C GLU A 555 12.89 -12.18 7.78
N ARG A 556 13.13 -13.23 6.97
CA ARG A 556 14.48 -13.60 6.52
C ARG A 556 15.12 -12.47 5.71
N TYR A 557 14.38 -11.90 4.76
CA TYR A 557 14.89 -10.79 3.95
C TYR A 557 15.13 -9.53 4.79
N ALA A 558 14.28 -9.24 5.79
CA ALA A 558 14.49 -8.12 6.69
C ALA A 558 15.80 -8.23 7.49
N GLU A 559 16.17 -9.43 7.95
CA GLU A 559 17.46 -9.61 8.62
C GLU A 559 18.64 -9.50 7.63
N GLN A 560 18.51 -10.02 6.41
CA GLN A 560 19.52 -9.83 5.35
C GLN A 560 19.72 -8.35 4.98
N ASP A 561 18.62 -7.61 4.82
CA ASP A 561 18.63 -6.17 4.52
C ASP A 561 19.32 -5.39 5.65
N LYS A 562 19.07 -5.77 6.91
CA LYS A 562 19.69 -5.17 8.10
C LYS A 562 21.18 -5.51 8.20
N GLU A 563 21.57 -6.76 7.96
CA GLU A 563 22.99 -7.15 7.88
C GLU A 563 23.73 -6.36 6.81
N ARG A 564 23.10 -6.20 5.63
CA ARG A 564 23.67 -5.42 4.53
C ARG A 564 23.79 -3.94 4.89
N LYS A 565 22.76 -3.35 5.50
CA LYS A 565 22.80 -1.98 6.01
C LYS A 565 23.96 -1.78 6.98
N ASN A 566 24.13 -2.69 7.94
CA ASN A 566 25.24 -2.63 8.91
C ASN A 566 26.61 -2.70 8.21
N ALA A 567 26.73 -3.53 7.16
CA ALA A 567 27.97 -3.61 6.37
C ALA A 567 28.26 -2.29 5.61
N ILE A 568 27.24 -1.67 5.01
CA ILE A 568 27.38 -0.38 4.33
C ILE A 568 27.76 0.73 5.32
N GLU A 569 27.11 0.79 6.49
CA GLU A 569 27.45 1.76 7.55
C GLU A 569 28.88 1.56 8.05
N ALA A 570 29.31 0.30 8.25
CA ALA A 570 30.68 -0.02 8.60
C ALA A 570 31.68 0.42 7.50
N ALA A 571 31.35 0.20 6.23
CA ALA A 571 32.18 0.62 5.10
C ALA A 571 32.31 2.15 5.01
N ASN A 572 31.22 2.89 5.21
CA ASN A 572 31.25 4.36 5.23
C ASN A 572 32.08 4.89 6.40
N ARG A 573 31.96 4.27 7.58
CA ARG A 573 32.80 4.61 8.73
C ARG A 573 34.27 4.30 8.46
N ALA A 574 34.56 3.16 7.86
CA ALA A 574 35.90 2.78 7.47
C ALA A 574 36.52 3.78 6.47
N ASP A 575 35.74 4.22 5.47
CA ASP A 575 36.21 5.21 4.50
C ASP A 575 36.53 6.56 5.17
N SER A 576 35.71 7.00 6.13
CA SER A 576 36.01 8.17 6.95
C SER A 576 37.33 8.00 7.71
N VAL A 577 37.55 6.85 8.35
CA VAL A 577 38.80 6.55 9.08
C VAL A 577 40.00 6.54 8.13
N VAL A 578 39.86 5.95 6.94
CA VAL A 578 40.90 5.95 5.90
C VAL A 578 41.28 7.38 5.51
N ASN A 579 40.29 8.23 5.24
CA ASN A 579 40.51 9.62 4.83
C ASN A 579 41.15 10.46 5.95
N ASP A 580 40.70 10.29 7.20
CA ASP A 580 41.29 10.96 8.37
C ASP A 580 42.73 10.52 8.60
N THR A 581 43.00 9.21 8.48
CA THR A 581 44.34 8.64 8.64
C THR A 581 45.28 9.11 7.54
N GLU A 582 44.82 9.14 6.28
CA GLU A 582 45.63 9.63 5.16
C GLU A 582 45.96 11.12 5.31
N LYS A 583 45.00 11.93 5.78
CA LYS A 583 45.23 13.35 6.03
C LYS A 583 46.26 13.54 7.14
N ALA A 584 46.10 12.85 8.27
CA ALA A 584 47.06 12.89 9.36
C ALA A 584 48.45 12.45 8.88
N LEU A 585 48.52 11.37 8.08
CA LEU A 585 49.78 10.87 7.56
C LEU A 585 50.46 11.92 6.68
N LYS A 586 49.76 12.60 5.77
CA LYS A 586 50.33 13.69 4.95
C LYS A 586 50.88 14.86 5.77
N GLU A 587 50.27 15.17 6.91
CA GLU A 587 50.66 16.31 7.76
C GLU A 587 51.82 15.96 8.70
N PHE A 588 51.94 14.70 9.13
CA PHE A 588 52.86 14.28 10.19
C PHE A 588 53.85 13.18 9.77
N GLU A 589 53.95 12.85 8.48
CA GLU A 589 54.85 11.81 7.94
C GLU A 589 56.30 12.02 8.39
N ASP A 590 56.79 13.27 8.35
CA ASP A 590 58.16 13.63 8.73
C ASP A 590 58.47 13.41 10.22
N ARG A 591 57.43 13.19 11.05
CA ARG A 591 57.55 12.94 12.50
C ARG A 591 57.45 11.45 12.85
N LEU A 592 57.32 10.57 11.86
CA LEU A 592 57.24 9.13 12.01
C LEU A 592 58.53 8.45 11.52
N ASP A 593 58.77 7.24 12.03
CA ASP A 593 59.78 6.37 11.42
C ASP A 593 59.33 5.94 10.01
N LYS A 594 60.27 5.87 9.06
CA LYS A 594 59.95 5.53 7.67
C LYS A 594 59.26 4.17 7.54
N THR A 595 59.68 3.20 8.35
CA THR A 595 59.11 1.85 8.35
C THR A 595 57.66 1.85 8.84
N GLU A 596 57.35 2.74 9.78
CA GLU A 596 56.01 2.91 10.34
C GLU A 596 55.08 3.66 9.38
N ALA A 597 55.58 4.72 8.75
CA ALA A 597 54.86 5.48 7.72
C ALA A 597 54.47 4.59 6.53
N GLU A 598 55.39 3.76 6.02
CA GLU A 598 55.09 2.83 4.92
C GLU A 598 54.04 1.77 5.33
N LYS A 599 54.12 1.23 6.56
CA LYS A 599 53.11 0.28 7.07
C LYS A 599 51.70 0.88 7.12
N ILE A 600 51.58 2.17 7.48
CA ILE A 600 50.29 2.88 7.47
C ILE A 600 49.79 3.08 6.04
N LYS A 601 50.66 3.45 5.07
CA LYS A 601 50.28 3.57 3.65
C LYS A 601 49.76 2.26 3.06
N GLU A 602 50.42 1.15 3.36
CA GLU A 602 49.99 -0.18 2.93
C GLU A 602 48.60 -0.52 3.49
N LYS A 603 48.35 -0.27 4.78
CA LYS A 603 47.04 -0.50 5.40
C LYS A 603 45.94 0.40 4.85
N ILE A 604 46.24 1.67 4.56
CA ILE A 604 45.32 2.61 3.89
C ILE A 604 44.92 2.06 2.52
N THR A 605 45.90 1.63 1.72
CA THR A 605 45.68 1.11 0.36
C THR A 605 44.84 -0.17 0.39
N ALA A 606 45.22 -1.13 1.24
CA ALA A 606 44.49 -2.37 1.42
C ALA A 606 43.04 -2.14 1.90
N MET A 607 42.83 -1.15 2.78
CA MET A 607 41.49 -0.81 3.25
C MET A 607 40.64 -0.16 2.16
N ARG A 608 41.21 0.73 1.33
CA ARG A 608 40.49 1.30 0.17
C ARG A 608 40.06 0.24 -0.83
N GLU A 609 40.95 -0.68 -1.18
CA GLU A 609 40.63 -1.77 -2.08
C GLU A 609 39.53 -2.66 -1.49
N PHE A 610 39.60 -2.96 -0.19
CA PHE A 610 38.59 -3.74 0.50
C PHE A 610 37.22 -3.05 0.55
N ILE A 611 37.18 -1.73 0.82
CA ILE A 611 35.95 -0.93 0.79
C ILE A 611 35.37 -0.89 -0.63
N ALA A 612 36.21 -0.64 -1.65
CA ALA A 612 35.78 -0.58 -3.04
C ALA A 612 35.17 -1.92 -3.51
N GLN A 613 35.77 -3.04 -3.14
CA GLN A 613 35.22 -4.38 -3.41
C GLN A 613 33.91 -4.64 -2.64
N SER A 614 33.79 -4.14 -1.42
CA SER A 614 32.57 -4.29 -0.61
C SER A 614 31.39 -3.46 -1.14
N GLN A 615 31.69 -2.31 -1.75
CA GLN A 615 30.72 -1.35 -2.28
C GLN A 615 30.34 -1.59 -3.76
N SER A 616 31.13 -2.32 -4.54
CA SER A 616 30.85 -2.62 -5.96
C SER A 616 29.72 -3.64 -6.20
N GLY A 617 29.12 -4.17 -5.13
CA GLY A 617 28.11 -5.24 -5.20
C GLY A 617 28.70 -6.64 -5.30
N GLU A 618 30.01 -6.79 -5.48
CA GLU A 618 30.69 -8.10 -5.56
C GLU A 618 31.18 -8.61 -4.19
N GLY A 619 31.24 -7.76 -3.16
CA GLY A 619 31.79 -8.12 -1.85
C GLY A 619 30.78 -8.71 -0.87
N THR A 620 31.09 -9.89 -0.33
CA THR A 620 30.38 -10.58 0.77
C THR A 620 30.84 -10.14 2.15
N ALA A 621 31.59 -9.03 2.25
CA ALA A 621 32.19 -8.59 3.51
C ALA A 621 31.13 -8.22 4.55
N THR A 622 31.24 -8.82 5.73
CA THR A 622 30.35 -8.56 6.87
C THR A 622 30.76 -7.28 7.58
N ALA A 623 29.82 -6.67 8.32
CA ALA A 623 30.12 -5.53 9.18
C ALA A 623 31.24 -5.81 10.19
N ALA A 624 31.37 -7.07 10.64
CA ALA A 624 32.41 -7.50 11.56
C ALA A 624 33.80 -7.50 10.89
N GLU A 625 33.92 -8.04 9.68
CA GLU A 625 35.19 -8.06 8.93
C GLU A 625 35.64 -6.65 8.55
N ILE A 626 34.71 -5.77 8.16
CA ILE A 626 35.02 -4.36 7.88
C ILE A 626 35.50 -3.66 9.15
N LYS A 627 34.83 -3.90 10.29
CA LYS A 627 35.22 -3.33 11.57
C LYS A 627 36.61 -3.81 12.01
N GLU A 628 36.89 -5.11 11.90
CA GLU A 628 38.20 -5.68 12.25
C GLU A 628 39.34 -5.01 11.48
N LYS A 629 39.21 -4.89 10.15
CA LYS A 629 40.20 -4.20 9.31
C LYS A 629 40.30 -2.70 9.61
N THR A 630 39.17 -2.07 9.98
CA THR A 630 39.17 -0.67 10.44
C THR A 630 39.96 -0.53 11.74
N ASP A 631 39.74 -1.42 12.70
CA ASP A 631 40.42 -1.45 13.99
C ASP A 631 41.93 -1.73 13.78
N GLU A 632 42.31 -2.60 12.84
CA GLU A 632 43.71 -2.81 12.45
C GLU A 632 44.39 -1.55 11.93
N LEU A 633 43.72 -0.79 11.05
CA LEU A 633 44.23 0.49 10.53
C LEU A 633 44.38 1.51 11.66
N GLN A 634 43.39 1.63 12.53
CA GLN A 634 43.44 2.55 13.68
C GLN A 634 44.58 2.18 14.64
N ASN A 635 44.74 0.89 14.95
CA ASN A 635 45.82 0.39 15.80
C ASN A 635 47.21 0.65 15.18
N ALA A 636 47.35 0.46 13.87
CA ALA A 636 48.59 0.78 13.15
C ALA A 636 48.88 2.30 13.13
N SER A 637 47.87 3.14 13.35
CA SER A 637 47.96 4.60 13.26
C SER A 637 48.02 5.30 14.64
N LEU A 638 48.12 4.56 15.74
CA LEU A 638 48.12 5.12 17.10
C LEU A 638 49.27 6.14 17.31
N SER A 639 50.48 5.81 16.88
CA SER A 639 51.66 6.68 16.97
C SER A 639 51.49 7.96 16.13
N LEU A 640 50.89 7.85 14.95
CA LEU A 640 50.54 8.98 14.08
C LEU A 640 49.56 9.93 14.78
N PHE A 641 48.50 9.39 15.40
CA PHE A 641 47.54 10.21 16.14
C PHE A 641 48.13 10.80 17.43
N ASP A 642 49.04 10.10 18.11
CA ASP A 642 49.80 10.64 19.26
C ASP A 642 50.67 11.84 18.85
N GLN A 643 51.33 11.78 17.69
CA GLN A 643 52.11 12.91 17.15
C GLN A 643 51.21 14.09 16.79
N MET A 644 50.05 13.83 16.19
CA MET A 644 49.04 14.85 15.91
C MET A 644 48.55 15.52 17.21
N HIS A 645 48.27 14.75 18.26
CA HIS A 645 47.83 15.29 19.56
C HIS A 645 48.92 16.13 20.24
N LYS A 646 50.19 15.69 20.22
CA LYS A 646 51.32 16.47 20.74
C LYS A 646 51.49 17.80 19.99
N ALA A 647 51.43 17.78 18.66
CA ALA A 647 51.52 18.97 17.82
C ALA A 647 50.37 19.97 18.08
N ARG A 648 49.16 19.47 18.31
CA ARG A 648 47.99 20.30 18.61
C ARG A 648 48.10 21.00 19.98
N ASN A 649 48.61 20.29 20.98
CA ASN A 649 48.89 20.86 22.31
C ASN A 649 50.03 21.89 22.29
N GLU A 650 51.07 21.66 21.48
CA GLU A 650 52.15 22.64 21.26
C GLU A 650 51.63 23.91 20.56
N SER A 651 50.68 23.77 19.64
CA SER A 651 50.06 24.89 18.93
C SER A 651 49.08 25.69 19.80
N GLN A 652 48.35 25.04 20.71
CA GLN A 652 47.48 25.71 21.68
C GLN A 652 48.27 26.49 22.75
N ASN A 653 49.38 25.95 23.24
CA ASN A 653 50.25 26.67 24.18
C ASN A 653 50.96 27.89 23.55
N GLN A 654 51.20 27.89 22.24
CA GLN A 654 51.72 29.08 21.53
C GLN A 654 50.63 30.15 21.28
N GLY A 655 49.36 29.76 21.16
CA GLY A 655 48.23 30.69 21.04
C GLY A 655 47.93 31.46 22.33
N GLU A 656 48.07 30.83 23.50
CA GLU A 656 47.88 31.50 24.80
C GLU A 656 49.03 32.44 25.17
N GLN A 657 50.25 32.22 24.67
CA GLN A 657 51.38 33.14 24.86
C GLN A 657 51.35 34.40 23.98
N GLN A 658 50.52 34.44 22.93
CA GLN A 658 50.35 35.64 22.10
C GLN A 658 49.24 36.60 22.56
N GLN A 659 48.43 36.23 23.56
CA GLN A 659 47.39 37.11 24.14
C GLN A 659 47.82 37.88 25.41
N GLN A 660 49.08 37.78 25.83
CA GLN A 660 49.64 38.59 26.92
C GLN A 660 50.85 39.42 26.44
N GLN A 661 50.59 40.46 25.65
CA GLN A 661 51.43 41.67 25.63
C GLN A 661 50.55 42.91 25.83
N PRO A 662 50.97 43.91 26.62
CA PRO A 662 50.10 44.99 27.07
C PRO A 662 49.94 46.07 26.00
N GLU A 663 48.72 46.56 25.81
CA GLU A 663 48.42 47.77 25.05
C GLU A 663 49.14 48.99 25.68
N GLY A 664 50.16 49.50 24.99
CA GLY A 664 50.84 50.75 25.30
C GLY A 664 50.48 51.85 24.30
N GLU A 665 49.79 52.87 24.82
CA GLU A 665 49.78 54.29 24.43
C GLU A 665 49.60 54.67 22.94
N GLY A 666 48.36 55.03 22.58
CA GLY A 666 48.04 55.83 21.40
C GLY A 666 48.12 57.33 21.69
N GLU A 667 49.17 57.98 21.19
CA GLU A 667 49.29 59.44 21.09
C GLU A 667 48.33 60.02 20.02
N LYS A 668 47.64 61.09 20.42
CA LYS A 668 46.88 62.00 19.55
C LYS A 668 47.82 62.69 18.55
N LYS A 669 47.41 62.78 17.27
CA LYS A 669 47.44 64.05 16.50
C LYS A 669 46.75 63.96 15.13
N GLN A 670 45.85 64.95 14.97
CA GLN A 670 45.27 65.59 13.77
C GLN A 670 44.31 64.81 12.89
#